data_AF-A0A7C7NG18-F1
#
_entry.id   AF-A0A7C7NG18-F1
#
_cell.length_a   1.000
_cell.length_b   1.000
_cell.length_c   1.000
_cell.angle_alpha   90.00
_cell.angle_beta   90.00
_cell.angle_gamma   90.00
#
_symmetry.space_group_name_H-M   'P 1'
#
loop_
_entity.id
_entity.type
_entity.pdbx_description
1 polymer ?
#
loop_
_entity_poly.entity_id
_entity_poly.type
_entity_poly.pdbx_seq_one_letter_code
_entity_poly.pdbx_strand_id
1 'polypeptide(L)'
;MQLRSVILNLFIAAMLTSTAWAMAIEFSSFEKDLFEVTQSRDASARSPLSWSLSAGGSEDDVVTGIATSSDGSIYVAGNFIENIMFGDEGGLQATGLQYDEDFFIAKAFPNGTWDWMVGGGTDIGGDSVAGIALDSNEDIIITGLYCSGTAGEACSMSLGSLTALSKGQDEDEGNVFVAKLSSGGAWQWVESVGTVNDEIAIDVVVDSNDSVFVSLLFRGMLNVGSSTIPSGGDSYSLAVAKLSSSLTWEWAVGGFAAGDVGFEPFGGLCLGPMDEVYFAGSFLGDIMLNPMSLTSAGGSDVIISHITDNGSWGWGYSAGGVNDDWGTGCIVDSNGTVFTTGAFQDTASFGNASYVVSNGWFDLFVATSAADGNWSNVISAGGSGYESIDSMVVTANDDILLLGQLSSSFSLGSENLSTSGGDDILLAMLDNSGNWNWGIAAGGSGNDKGIGIALDSTGSAVSVVNYQLTATFSGAQNTSVGNSDLAIWGYSKDLDGDGITDGSDNCPADANPDQYDHDSDGLGDACDDDLDNDGLANHDDDCDMGATGWFSDNNSDHDGDGCLDASLEDPDDDNDGVLDDHPDICPKGPVGWISNASNDENTDGCEDIDTDGDGLVDQLDNCANISNLDQADLDGDGIGDVCDDDIDGDGIDNDVDSCPQGLHGWVSGIDTDNDADGCRDDSEDNDDDDDGIPDLTDDCPDGATDWTADIATDHDSDGCKDSVEDDDDDADGYDDQDDSCPLGEVGIAGPGQDLDQDGCNDLSEDDDVDNDGVLNGADNCPGTPIGSDVDTNGCAASQRDGDNDGVYDDADQCANTPALTPVDVLGCTKDVSPGTDGDDDSQTSGSDDEVAGDGGITEDNLMYIVAGIVALLVVAAAAVAWLGSKTPAPRPTGKTQPDAFVGGGGVDESQTFDADEEGASEEGASEEGVAEASDDYEWTDEDLLGAGWTPEQIAARRSQ
;
A
#
# COMPACT_ATOMS: atom_id res chain seq x y z
N MET A 1 28.43 -96.25 -5.69
CA MET A 1 28.46 -95.00 -4.90
C MET A 1 28.42 -93.71 -5.75
N GLN A 2 28.81 -93.72 -7.03
CA GLN A 2 28.71 -92.50 -7.88
C GLN A 2 27.28 -92.10 -8.32
N LEU A 3 26.30 -93.02 -8.31
CA LEU A 3 24.94 -92.75 -8.81
C LEU A 3 24.05 -91.89 -7.89
N ARG A 4 24.44 -91.66 -6.62
CA ARG A 4 23.70 -90.74 -5.72
C ARG A 4 24.10 -89.27 -5.87
N SER A 5 25.32 -88.99 -6.35
CA SER A 5 25.81 -87.61 -6.49
C SER A 5 25.19 -86.87 -7.69
N VAL A 6 24.80 -87.60 -8.74
CA VAL A 6 24.19 -87.00 -9.94
C VAL A 6 22.72 -86.64 -9.70
N ILE A 7 21.97 -87.48 -8.98
CA ILE A 7 20.55 -87.25 -8.69
C ILE A 7 20.36 -86.07 -7.72
N LEU A 8 21.25 -85.91 -6.73
CA LEU A 8 21.16 -84.79 -5.79
C LEU A 8 21.41 -83.44 -6.48
N ASN A 9 22.44 -83.35 -7.33
CA ASN A 9 22.76 -82.12 -8.06
C ASN A 9 21.69 -81.76 -9.10
N LEU A 10 21.00 -82.75 -9.71
CA LEU A 10 19.86 -82.52 -10.60
C LEU A 10 18.60 -82.03 -9.86
N PHE A 11 18.43 -82.37 -8.58
CA PHE A 11 17.35 -81.80 -7.76
C PHE A 11 17.65 -80.35 -7.34
N ILE A 12 18.89 -80.07 -6.92
CA ILE A 12 19.30 -78.73 -6.47
C ILE A 12 19.28 -77.73 -7.64
N ALA A 13 19.78 -78.12 -8.82
CA ALA A 13 19.72 -77.27 -10.01
C ALA A 13 18.28 -77.02 -10.50
N ALA A 14 17.34 -77.95 -10.28
CA ALA A 14 15.94 -77.79 -10.67
C ALA A 14 15.13 -76.88 -9.73
N MET A 15 15.57 -76.69 -8.48
CA MET A 15 14.96 -75.73 -7.55
C MET A 15 15.53 -74.31 -7.68
N LEU A 16 16.78 -74.17 -8.14
CA LEU A 16 17.46 -72.87 -8.32
C LEU A 16 17.20 -72.20 -9.69
N THR A 17 16.28 -72.72 -10.50
CA THR A 17 15.89 -72.11 -11.78
C THR A 17 14.37 -71.97 -11.97
N SER A 18 13.57 -72.18 -10.91
CA SER A 18 12.10 -72.09 -10.97
C SER A 18 11.48 -71.00 -10.09
N THR A 19 12.29 -70.21 -9.37
CA THR A 19 11.85 -69.07 -8.55
C THR A 19 12.20 -67.70 -9.15
N ALA A 20 13.08 -67.65 -10.16
CA ALA A 20 13.52 -66.40 -10.80
C ALA A 20 12.63 -65.94 -11.98
N TRP A 21 11.66 -66.75 -12.41
CA TRP A 21 10.77 -66.48 -13.56
C TRP A 21 9.29 -66.82 -13.25
N ALA A 22 8.91 -66.64 -11.98
CA ALA A 22 7.53 -66.77 -11.47
C ALA A 22 7.23 -65.69 -10.40
N MET A 23 7.99 -64.59 -10.42
CA MET A 23 7.85 -63.44 -9.53
C MET A 23 7.87 -62.13 -10.35
N ALA A 24 7.32 -62.22 -11.56
CA ALA A 24 7.02 -61.15 -12.50
C ALA A 24 5.86 -61.65 -13.37
N ILE A 25 4.93 -60.76 -13.75
CA ILE A 25 3.71 -61.09 -14.52
C ILE A 25 2.68 -61.96 -13.75
N GLU A 26 2.30 -61.56 -12.53
CA GLU A 26 0.91 -61.76 -12.05
C GLU A 26 0.46 -60.74 -10.97
N PHE A 27 0.94 -59.49 -11.07
CA PHE A 27 0.48 -58.36 -10.24
C PHE A 27 0.26 -57.11 -11.12
N SER A 28 -0.83 -57.13 -11.90
CA SER A 28 -1.22 -55.99 -12.76
C SER A 28 -2.72 -56.03 -13.10
N SER A 29 -3.58 -56.32 -12.12
CA SER A 29 -5.05 -56.20 -12.22
C SER A 29 -5.77 -56.40 -10.88
N PHE A 30 -5.28 -55.79 -9.79
CA PHE A 30 -5.99 -55.75 -8.50
C PHE A 30 -5.90 -54.36 -7.88
N GLU A 31 -6.51 -53.39 -8.57
CA GLU A 31 -6.76 -52.06 -8.01
C GLU A 31 -7.83 -52.13 -6.92
N LYS A 32 -7.66 -51.30 -5.89
CA LYS A 32 -8.73 -50.70 -5.08
C LYS A 32 -9.81 -51.65 -4.53
N ASP A 33 -9.38 -52.61 -3.72
CA ASP A 33 -9.92 -52.74 -2.36
C ASP A 33 -8.85 -52.21 -1.39
N LEU A 34 -8.54 -50.91 -1.49
CA LEU A 34 -7.78 -50.24 -0.43
C LEU A 34 -8.70 -50.17 0.79
N PHE A 35 -8.14 -50.32 1.99
CA PHE A 35 -8.93 -50.15 3.21
C PHE A 35 -9.12 -48.65 3.45
N GLU A 36 -10.08 -48.06 2.73
CA GLU A 36 -10.72 -46.80 3.15
C GLU A 36 -11.36 -47.04 4.52
N VAL A 37 -10.55 -46.91 5.57
CA VAL A 37 -11.04 -46.23 6.76
C VAL A 37 -11.41 -44.85 6.26
N THR A 38 -12.72 -44.64 6.07
CA THR A 38 -13.27 -43.30 6.14
C THR A 38 -13.06 -42.84 7.59
N GLN A 39 -11.85 -42.36 7.90
CA GLN A 39 -11.70 -41.30 8.88
C GLN A 39 -12.63 -40.20 8.38
N SER A 40 -13.42 -39.64 9.28
CA SER A 40 -14.23 -38.49 8.91
C SER A 40 -13.32 -37.37 8.44
N ARG A 41 -13.78 -36.57 7.48
CA ARG A 41 -13.23 -35.23 7.27
C ARG A 41 -13.73 -34.32 8.41
N ASP A 42 -13.33 -34.65 9.62
CA ASP A 42 -13.29 -33.74 10.76
C ASP A 42 -11.83 -33.32 10.88
N ALA A 43 -11.51 -32.06 10.57
CA ALA A 43 -10.16 -31.50 10.73
C ALA A 43 -9.92 -31.18 12.21
N SER A 44 -9.91 -32.23 13.03
CA SER A 44 -9.75 -32.14 14.48
C SER A 44 -9.12 -33.42 15.01
N ALA A 45 -7.86 -33.31 15.45
CA ALA A 45 -7.05 -34.39 16.01
C ALA A 45 -6.77 -35.57 15.05
N ARG A 46 -5.84 -35.37 14.11
CA ARG A 46 -4.85 -36.44 13.86
C ARG A 46 -4.14 -36.73 15.19
N SER A 47 -3.86 -38.00 15.47
CA SER A 47 -3.12 -38.37 16.67
C SER A 47 -1.62 -38.34 16.36
N PRO A 48 -0.78 -37.67 17.17
CA PRO A 48 0.65 -37.54 16.89
C PRO A 48 1.33 -38.91 16.82
N LEU A 49 2.34 -39.02 15.97
CA LEU A 49 3.19 -40.21 15.87
C LEU A 49 4.19 -40.15 17.01
N SER A 50 3.98 -40.97 18.04
CA SER A 50 4.84 -40.99 19.21
C SER A 50 5.21 -42.40 19.66
N TRP A 51 6.43 -42.53 20.15
CA TRP A 51 7.04 -43.77 20.62
C TRP A 51 7.94 -43.48 21.83
N SER A 52 8.28 -44.52 22.59
CA SER A 52 9.22 -44.39 23.71
C SER A 52 10.08 -45.63 23.87
N LEU A 53 11.34 -45.43 24.24
CA LEU A 53 12.32 -46.48 24.52
C LEU A 53 12.97 -46.22 25.89
N SER A 54 12.74 -47.11 26.86
CA SER A 54 13.24 -46.95 28.23
C SER A 54 14.46 -47.83 28.56
N ALA A 55 15.19 -47.40 29.59
CA ALA A 55 16.24 -48.14 30.27
C ALA A 55 16.19 -47.83 31.78
N GLY A 56 16.59 -48.80 32.61
CA GLY A 56 16.52 -48.66 34.06
C GLY A 56 16.88 -49.96 34.79
N GLY A 57 16.98 -49.88 36.11
CA GLY A 57 17.82 -50.78 36.89
C GLY A 57 17.15 -51.36 38.12
N SER A 58 17.48 -50.82 39.29
CA SER A 58 16.84 -51.19 40.57
C SER A 58 16.91 -50.14 41.68
N GLU A 59 17.58 -49.01 41.47
CA GLU A 59 17.64 -47.87 42.40
C GLU A 59 17.33 -46.60 41.58
N ASP A 60 18.25 -45.65 41.44
CA ASP A 60 18.07 -44.49 40.56
C ASP A 60 18.95 -44.63 39.30
N ASP A 61 18.32 -44.52 38.14
CA ASP A 61 18.89 -44.60 36.80
C ASP A 61 18.47 -43.34 36.02
N VAL A 62 19.39 -42.41 35.79
CA VAL A 62 19.07 -41.05 35.29
C VAL A 62 19.82 -40.70 34.01
N VAL A 63 19.12 -40.15 33.04
CA VAL A 63 19.71 -39.50 31.87
C VAL A 63 20.12 -38.06 32.22
N THR A 64 21.19 -37.57 31.61
CA THR A 64 21.69 -36.19 31.75
C THR A 64 21.81 -35.45 30.42
N GLY A 65 21.87 -36.15 29.29
CA GLY A 65 21.84 -35.49 27.97
C GLY A 65 21.58 -36.42 26.78
N ILE A 66 21.30 -35.81 25.63
CA ILE A 66 21.03 -36.43 24.32
C ILE A 66 21.84 -35.72 23.23
N ALA A 67 22.24 -36.47 22.20
CA ALA A 67 22.66 -35.91 20.91
C ALA A 67 22.21 -36.82 19.76
N THR A 68 21.94 -36.28 18.58
CA THR A 68 21.51 -37.02 17.39
C THR A 68 22.49 -36.88 16.23
N SER A 69 22.68 -37.96 15.45
CA SER A 69 23.51 -37.97 14.23
C SER A 69 22.69 -37.78 12.96
N SER A 70 23.33 -37.42 11.85
CA SER A 70 22.70 -37.21 10.54
C SER A 70 22.08 -38.48 9.94
N ASP A 71 22.48 -39.67 10.43
CA ASP A 71 21.83 -40.95 10.12
C ASP A 71 20.55 -41.23 10.93
N GLY A 72 20.12 -40.27 11.76
CA GLY A 72 18.97 -40.36 12.66
C GLY A 72 19.21 -41.18 13.93
N SER A 73 20.44 -41.65 14.19
CA SER A 73 20.72 -42.33 15.46
C SER A 73 20.70 -41.37 16.65
N ILE A 74 20.33 -41.91 17.81
CA ILE A 74 20.17 -41.16 19.06
C ILE A 74 21.21 -41.67 20.05
N TYR A 75 22.05 -40.78 20.58
CA TYR A 75 23.00 -41.05 21.64
C TYR A 75 22.51 -40.43 22.93
N VAL A 76 22.59 -41.15 24.03
CA VAL A 76 22.19 -40.69 25.36
C VAL A 76 23.29 -40.97 26.38
N ALA A 77 23.46 -40.08 27.34
CA ALA A 77 24.37 -40.27 28.47
C ALA A 77 23.68 -39.97 29.81
N GLY A 78 24.22 -40.54 30.88
CA GLY A 78 23.63 -40.43 32.21
C GLY A 78 24.36 -41.26 33.27
N ASN A 79 23.77 -41.33 34.46
CA ASN A 79 24.31 -42.02 35.63
C ASN A 79 23.38 -43.18 36.04
N PHE A 80 23.92 -44.19 36.71
CA PHE A 80 23.12 -45.31 37.22
C PHE A 80 23.67 -45.88 38.54
N ILE A 81 22.77 -46.25 39.45
CA ILE A 81 23.13 -46.82 40.75
C ILE A 81 23.00 -48.35 40.73
N GLU A 82 24.08 -49.03 41.13
CA GLU A 82 24.26 -50.50 41.18
C GLU A 82 24.19 -51.20 39.81
N ASN A 83 23.11 -51.10 39.03
CA ASN A 83 22.95 -51.78 37.73
C ASN A 83 21.83 -51.17 36.89
N ILE A 84 21.99 -51.13 35.56
CA ILE A 84 21.02 -50.61 34.58
C ILE A 84 20.80 -51.61 33.44
N MET A 85 19.57 -51.73 32.92
CA MET A 85 19.19 -52.62 31.81
C MET A 85 18.57 -51.86 30.63
N PHE A 86 19.02 -52.19 29.41
CA PHE A 86 18.57 -51.61 28.13
C PHE A 86 17.80 -52.67 27.31
N GLY A 87 16.62 -53.08 27.80
CA GLY A 87 15.78 -54.07 27.14
C GLY A 87 16.43 -55.47 27.01
N ASP A 88 16.35 -56.07 25.82
CA ASP A 88 16.89 -57.41 25.53
C ASP A 88 18.40 -57.43 25.21
N GLU A 89 19.03 -56.29 24.91
CA GLU A 89 20.44 -56.23 24.49
C GLU A 89 21.44 -56.39 25.65
N GLY A 90 21.02 -56.04 26.87
CA GLY A 90 21.81 -56.28 28.09
C GLY A 90 21.74 -55.12 29.07
N GLY A 91 22.83 -54.93 29.82
CA GLY A 91 22.91 -53.96 30.91
C GLY A 91 24.33 -53.81 31.46
N LEU A 92 24.49 -52.79 32.30
CA LEU A 92 25.74 -52.42 32.99
C LEU A 92 25.58 -52.67 34.50
N GLN A 93 26.71 -52.71 35.21
CA GLN A 93 26.81 -52.87 36.66
C GLN A 93 27.92 -51.95 37.15
N ALA A 94 27.66 -51.18 38.21
CA ALA A 94 28.58 -50.21 38.77
C ALA A 94 29.86 -50.87 39.33
N THR A 95 30.97 -50.15 39.35
CA THR A 95 32.31 -50.74 39.47
C THR A 95 32.68 -51.11 40.91
N GLY A 96 32.37 -50.26 41.89
CA GLY A 96 32.34 -50.53 43.33
C GLY A 96 31.11 -51.33 43.81
N LEU A 97 30.14 -51.58 42.92
CA LEU A 97 28.97 -52.46 43.03
C LEU A 97 27.70 -51.85 43.65
N GLN A 98 27.54 -51.84 44.98
CA GLN A 98 26.22 -51.59 45.62
C GLN A 98 26.15 -50.21 46.30
N TYR A 99 25.14 -49.42 45.93
CA TYR A 99 25.01 -47.98 46.21
C TYR A 99 26.21 -47.17 45.68
N ASP A 100 26.61 -47.52 44.47
CA ASP A 100 27.77 -47.05 43.74
C ASP A 100 27.24 -46.44 42.43
N GLU A 101 27.65 -45.22 42.11
CA GLU A 101 27.15 -44.42 40.97
C GLU A 101 28.23 -44.40 39.88
N ASP A 102 28.00 -45.18 38.82
CA ASP A 102 28.79 -45.19 37.57
C ASP A 102 28.00 -44.45 36.47
N PHE A 103 28.66 -44.05 35.38
CA PHE A 103 27.99 -43.45 34.22
C PHE A 103 27.83 -44.41 33.03
N PHE A 104 26.84 -44.13 32.18
CA PHE A 104 26.58 -44.84 30.93
C PHE A 104 26.54 -43.90 29.72
N ILE A 105 26.83 -44.46 28.55
CA ILE A 105 26.52 -43.89 27.23
C ILE A 105 25.89 -45.01 26.40
N ALA A 106 24.75 -44.74 25.78
CA ALA A 106 24.03 -45.72 24.96
C ALA A 106 23.62 -45.12 23.61
N LYS A 107 23.53 -45.97 22.59
CA LYS A 107 23.04 -45.65 21.25
C LYS A 107 21.72 -46.36 20.99
N ALA A 108 20.75 -45.63 20.45
CA ALA A 108 19.50 -46.15 19.89
C ALA A 108 19.39 -45.82 18.40
N PHE A 109 18.69 -46.67 17.66
CA PHE A 109 18.28 -46.44 16.29
C PHE A 109 17.01 -45.58 16.22
N PRO A 110 16.77 -44.80 15.13
CA PRO A 110 15.55 -44.02 14.93
C PRO A 110 14.26 -44.85 14.83
N ASN A 111 14.35 -46.18 14.84
CA ASN A 111 13.21 -47.09 14.89
C ASN A 111 12.73 -47.43 16.32
N GLY A 112 13.29 -46.77 17.35
CA GLY A 112 12.97 -47.02 18.76
C GLY A 112 13.53 -48.32 19.32
N THR A 113 14.78 -48.70 18.97
CA THR A 113 15.48 -49.85 19.58
C THR A 113 16.94 -49.53 19.92
N TRP A 114 17.45 -50.13 21.01
CA TRP A 114 18.85 -50.00 21.43
C TRP A 114 19.81 -50.71 20.46
N ASP A 115 21.00 -50.15 20.22
CA ASP A 115 22.10 -50.72 19.41
C ASP A 115 23.25 -51.21 20.31
N TRP A 116 23.79 -50.31 21.14
CA TRP A 116 24.87 -50.63 22.09
C TRP A 116 24.84 -49.73 23.33
N MET A 117 25.49 -50.19 24.40
CA MET A 117 25.77 -49.40 25.60
C MET A 117 27.22 -49.61 26.07
N VAL A 118 27.79 -48.60 26.70
CA VAL A 118 29.09 -48.63 27.39
C VAL A 118 28.97 -47.85 28.70
N GLY A 119 29.81 -48.16 29.69
CA GLY A 119 29.87 -47.40 30.93
C GLY A 119 31.30 -47.12 31.39
N GLY A 120 31.42 -46.32 32.45
CA GLY A 120 32.67 -45.97 33.10
C GLY A 120 32.44 -45.56 34.56
N GLY A 121 33.48 -45.73 35.37
CA GLY A 121 33.46 -45.43 36.80
C GLY A 121 34.65 -46.04 37.54
N THR A 122 34.54 -46.18 38.86
CA THR A 122 35.66 -46.48 39.77
C THR A 122 35.29 -47.46 40.90
N ASP A 123 36.30 -48.02 41.57
CA ASP A 123 36.10 -48.88 42.74
C ASP A 123 35.56 -48.12 43.98
N ILE A 124 35.59 -46.77 43.98
CA ILE A 124 35.18 -45.89 45.10
C ILE A 124 34.90 -44.44 44.62
N GLY A 125 33.67 -43.96 44.83
CA GLY A 125 33.30 -42.55 44.66
C GLY A 125 31.89 -42.40 44.10
N GLY A 126 31.60 -41.26 43.50
CA GLY A 126 30.62 -41.14 42.42
C GLY A 126 31.32 -40.75 41.12
N ASP A 127 30.90 -41.35 40.01
CA ASP A 127 31.39 -41.08 38.67
C ASP A 127 30.18 -40.79 37.76
N SER A 128 30.14 -39.60 37.14
CA SER A 128 28.93 -39.08 36.46
C SER A 128 29.24 -38.35 35.16
N VAL A 129 28.25 -38.25 34.26
CA VAL A 129 28.32 -37.43 33.03
C VAL A 129 27.34 -36.26 33.14
N ALA A 130 27.80 -35.06 32.82
CA ALA A 130 27.00 -33.84 32.87
C ALA A 130 26.46 -33.43 31.49
N GLY A 131 27.26 -33.57 30.43
CA GLY A 131 26.88 -33.18 29.07
C GLY A 131 27.47 -34.11 27.99
N ILE A 132 26.85 -34.07 26.81
CA ILE A 132 27.15 -34.89 25.63
C ILE A 132 27.05 -34.05 24.36
N ALA A 133 27.99 -34.22 23.43
CA ALA A 133 27.99 -33.60 22.11
C ALA A 133 28.59 -34.58 21.06
N LEU A 134 28.47 -34.25 19.78
CA LEU A 134 29.12 -34.99 18.67
C LEU A 134 30.20 -34.13 18.00
N ASP A 135 31.20 -34.75 17.38
CA ASP A 135 32.14 -34.10 16.47
C ASP A 135 31.72 -34.28 14.99
N SER A 136 32.48 -33.69 14.06
CA SER A 136 32.20 -33.78 12.61
C SER A 136 32.31 -35.19 12.01
N ASN A 137 32.71 -36.19 12.81
CA ASN A 137 32.79 -37.60 12.44
C ASN A 137 31.66 -38.43 13.08
N GLU A 138 30.69 -37.77 13.73
CA GLU A 138 29.61 -38.35 14.55
C GLU A 138 30.12 -39.20 15.74
N ASP A 139 31.37 -38.99 16.15
CA ASP A 139 31.91 -39.58 17.37
C ASP A 139 31.49 -38.75 18.58
N ILE A 140 31.19 -39.41 19.70
CA ILE A 140 30.62 -38.82 20.90
C ILE A 140 31.72 -38.19 21.77
N ILE A 141 31.51 -36.94 22.16
CA ILE A 141 32.25 -36.22 23.21
C ILE A 141 31.37 -36.17 24.47
N ILE A 142 31.97 -36.37 25.65
CA ILE A 142 31.29 -36.22 26.95
C ILE A 142 32.17 -35.46 27.95
N THR A 143 31.53 -34.77 28.89
CA THR A 143 32.16 -34.18 30.08
C THR A 143 31.49 -34.71 31.35
N GLY A 144 32.25 -34.85 32.43
CA GLY A 144 31.75 -35.47 33.66
C GLY A 144 32.69 -35.36 34.84
N LEU A 145 32.27 -35.92 35.98
CA LEU A 145 33.08 -36.05 37.19
C LEU A 145 33.55 -37.49 37.35
N TYR A 146 34.76 -37.66 37.91
CA TYR A 146 35.21 -38.97 38.37
C TYR A 146 35.88 -38.89 39.75
N CYS A 147 35.86 -40.01 40.48
CA CYS A 147 36.35 -40.11 41.86
C CYS A 147 35.71 -39.13 42.84
N SER A 148 34.44 -38.72 42.65
CA SER A 148 33.79 -37.69 43.45
C SER A 148 33.58 -38.12 44.93
N GLY A 149 33.81 -37.19 45.86
CA GLY A 149 33.68 -37.40 47.31
C GLY A 149 34.76 -38.29 47.94
N THR A 150 35.95 -38.38 47.32
CA THR A 150 37.01 -39.33 47.74
C THR A 150 38.17 -38.70 48.53
N ALA A 151 38.06 -37.48 49.05
CA ALA A 151 39.17 -36.82 49.74
C ALA A 151 39.75 -37.63 50.91
N GLY A 152 41.08 -37.79 50.88
CA GLY A 152 41.87 -38.61 51.80
C GLY A 152 42.16 -40.04 51.32
N GLU A 153 41.52 -40.51 50.24
CA GLU A 153 41.73 -41.84 49.64
C GLU A 153 42.21 -41.75 48.18
N ALA A 154 42.89 -42.79 47.70
CA ALA A 154 43.48 -42.82 46.36
C ALA A 154 42.53 -43.48 45.34
N CYS A 155 42.16 -42.76 44.27
CA CYS A 155 41.19 -43.21 43.26
C CYS A 155 41.69 -43.02 41.81
N SER A 156 41.18 -43.84 40.88
CA SER A 156 41.55 -43.83 39.45
C SER A 156 40.53 -44.51 38.55
N MET A 157 40.04 -43.81 37.51
CA MET A 157 39.11 -44.32 36.49
C MET A 157 39.84 -44.96 35.29
N SER A 158 39.27 -46.02 34.70
CA SER A 158 39.88 -46.75 33.56
C SER A 158 38.90 -47.02 32.42
N LEU A 159 38.88 -46.14 31.42
CA LEU A 159 38.00 -46.27 30.26
C LEU A 159 38.58 -47.23 29.20
N GLY A 160 38.01 -48.44 29.13
CA GLY A 160 38.35 -49.46 28.12
C GLY A 160 39.81 -49.92 28.16
N SER A 161 40.61 -49.45 27.20
CA SER A 161 42.06 -49.71 27.12
C SER A 161 42.92 -48.44 27.08
N LEU A 162 42.36 -47.30 27.50
CA LEU A 162 43.09 -46.04 27.61
C LEU A 162 44.03 -46.05 28.83
N THR A 163 44.79 -44.95 28.99
CA THR A 163 45.57 -44.75 30.23
C THR A 163 44.60 -44.35 31.33
N ALA A 164 44.68 -45.02 32.49
CA ALA A 164 43.83 -44.68 33.63
C ALA A 164 44.05 -43.23 34.10
N LEU A 165 42.96 -42.50 34.28
CA LEU A 165 42.99 -41.21 34.98
C LEU A 165 43.15 -41.43 36.49
N SER A 166 43.69 -40.46 37.19
CA SER A 166 43.73 -40.42 38.66
C SER A 166 43.71 -38.96 39.09
N LYS A 167 42.92 -38.63 40.13
CA LYS A 167 42.58 -37.24 40.51
C LYS A 167 43.79 -36.34 40.79
N GLY A 168 44.92 -36.91 41.24
CA GLY A 168 46.21 -36.22 41.28
C GLY A 168 46.94 -36.42 42.60
N GLN A 169 46.32 -36.03 43.70
CA GLN A 169 46.71 -36.31 45.08
C GLN A 169 45.55 -37.03 45.82
N ASP A 170 45.85 -37.66 46.95
CA ASP A 170 44.85 -38.38 47.74
C ASP A 170 43.83 -37.43 48.40
N GLU A 171 44.24 -36.19 48.70
CA GLU A 171 43.44 -35.18 49.44
C GLU A 171 42.39 -34.47 48.56
N ASP A 172 42.45 -34.61 47.23
CA ASP A 172 41.56 -33.93 46.28
C ASP A 172 40.16 -34.58 46.31
N GLU A 173 39.05 -33.84 46.18
CA GLU A 173 37.69 -34.39 46.36
C GLU A 173 37.18 -35.22 45.17
N GLY A 174 37.66 -34.92 43.96
CA GLY A 174 37.31 -35.55 42.68
C GLY A 174 38.09 -34.84 41.57
N ASN A 175 37.77 -35.09 40.30
CA ASN A 175 38.23 -34.28 39.15
C ASN A 175 37.16 -34.26 38.05
N VAL A 176 37.21 -33.27 37.16
CA VAL A 176 36.52 -33.30 35.87
C VAL A 176 37.27 -34.17 34.86
N PHE A 177 36.54 -34.90 34.01
CA PHE A 177 37.08 -35.57 32.83
C PHE A 177 36.38 -35.10 31.54
N VAL A 178 37.11 -35.21 30.43
CA VAL A 178 36.59 -35.02 29.07
C VAL A 178 37.00 -36.23 28.25
N ALA A 179 36.06 -36.91 27.59
CA ALA A 179 36.34 -38.15 26.87
C ALA A 179 35.74 -38.14 25.46
N LYS A 180 36.37 -38.91 24.56
CA LYS A 180 35.84 -39.24 23.24
C LYS A 180 35.61 -40.74 23.08
N LEU A 181 34.43 -41.07 22.58
CA LEU A 181 33.93 -42.40 22.28
C LEU A 181 33.56 -42.45 20.79
N SER A 182 33.92 -43.50 20.06
CA SER A 182 33.51 -43.59 18.66
C SER A 182 31.99 -43.78 18.51
N SER A 183 31.40 -43.40 17.37
CA SER A 183 30.02 -43.75 16.98
C SER A 183 29.65 -45.24 17.11
N GLY A 184 30.65 -46.13 17.13
CA GLY A 184 30.54 -47.57 17.41
C GLY A 184 30.94 -48.03 18.83
N GLY A 185 30.88 -47.17 19.85
CA GLY A 185 31.04 -47.55 21.27
C GLY A 185 32.47 -47.85 21.75
N ALA A 186 33.51 -47.39 21.06
CA ALA A 186 34.92 -47.63 21.43
C ALA A 186 35.65 -46.35 21.91
N TRP A 187 36.18 -46.38 23.14
CA TRP A 187 36.93 -45.28 23.76
C TRP A 187 38.17 -44.90 22.94
N GLN A 188 38.30 -43.62 22.56
CA GLN A 188 39.41 -43.08 21.74
C GLN A 188 40.47 -42.37 22.58
N TRP A 189 40.04 -41.41 23.41
CA TRP A 189 40.91 -40.64 24.32
C TRP A 189 40.11 -40.16 25.54
N VAL A 190 40.84 -39.79 26.60
CA VAL A 190 40.30 -39.16 27.80
C VAL A 190 41.35 -38.24 28.40
N GLU A 191 40.95 -37.03 28.77
CA GLU A 191 41.74 -36.01 29.46
C GLU A 191 41.09 -35.66 30.80
N SER A 192 41.85 -35.04 31.71
CA SER A 192 41.33 -34.59 33.02
C SER A 192 41.68 -33.13 33.29
N VAL A 193 40.73 -32.45 33.90
CA VAL A 193 40.85 -31.11 34.49
C VAL A 193 40.65 -31.26 36.00
N GLY A 194 41.36 -30.47 36.81
CA GLY A 194 41.35 -30.71 38.27
C GLY A 194 41.87 -29.59 39.17
N THR A 195 41.39 -29.62 40.41
CA THR A 195 41.77 -28.79 41.56
C THR A 195 41.92 -29.69 42.81
N VAL A 196 42.15 -29.08 43.97
CA VAL A 196 42.32 -29.80 45.26
C VAL A 196 41.07 -29.73 46.17
N ASN A 197 39.96 -29.26 45.63
CA ASN A 197 38.67 -28.96 46.27
C ASN A 197 37.52 -29.43 45.35
N ASP A 198 36.27 -29.16 45.72
CA ASP A 198 35.07 -29.46 44.92
C ASP A 198 35.09 -28.87 43.50
N GLU A 199 34.62 -29.68 42.53
CA GLU A 199 34.38 -29.35 41.13
C GLU A 199 33.05 -29.93 40.65
N ILE A 200 32.42 -29.28 39.67
CA ILE A 200 31.18 -29.72 39.02
C ILE A 200 31.34 -29.48 37.51
N ALA A 201 31.32 -30.55 36.71
CA ALA A 201 31.16 -30.40 35.25
C ALA A 201 29.73 -29.89 34.97
N ILE A 202 29.59 -28.89 34.10
CA ILE A 202 28.29 -28.33 33.73
C ILE A 202 27.91 -28.84 32.34
N ASP A 203 28.65 -28.47 31.30
CA ASP A 203 28.25 -28.77 29.92
C ASP A 203 29.44 -28.87 28.94
N VAL A 204 29.21 -29.42 27.75
CA VAL A 204 30.18 -29.59 26.66
C VAL A 204 29.57 -29.36 25.28
N VAL A 205 30.22 -28.50 24.48
CA VAL A 205 29.89 -28.27 23.06
C VAL A 205 31.13 -28.40 22.17
N VAL A 206 30.93 -28.56 20.86
CA VAL A 206 32.01 -28.81 19.88
C VAL A 206 31.85 -27.88 18.68
N ASP A 207 32.89 -27.13 18.33
CA ASP A 207 32.88 -26.27 17.13
C ASP A 207 33.08 -27.04 15.82
N SER A 208 32.81 -26.37 14.69
CA SER A 208 33.03 -26.90 13.33
C SER A 208 34.48 -27.33 13.02
N ASN A 209 35.43 -27.06 13.92
CA ASN A 209 36.85 -27.41 13.83
C ASN A 209 37.23 -28.62 14.71
N ASP A 210 36.23 -29.38 15.21
CA ASP A 210 36.35 -30.47 16.18
C ASP A 210 36.97 -30.04 17.53
N SER A 211 36.87 -28.77 17.91
CA SER A 211 37.37 -28.28 19.21
C SER A 211 36.30 -28.39 20.27
N VAL A 212 36.66 -29.00 21.41
CA VAL A 212 35.75 -29.23 22.53
C VAL A 212 35.83 -28.05 23.50
N PHE A 213 34.68 -27.49 23.87
CA PHE A 213 34.53 -26.51 24.93
C PHE A 213 33.85 -27.15 26.12
N VAL A 214 34.40 -26.95 27.32
CA VAL A 214 33.79 -27.48 28.56
C VAL A 214 33.59 -26.35 29.55
N SER A 215 32.38 -26.26 30.10
CA SER A 215 32.04 -25.42 31.25
C SER A 215 32.06 -26.26 32.53
N LEU A 216 32.61 -25.68 33.60
CA LEU A 216 32.66 -26.32 34.91
C LEU A 216 32.71 -25.27 36.03
N LEU A 217 32.16 -25.62 37.19
CA LEU A 217 32.37 -24.87 38.43
C LEU A 217 33.49 -25.50 39.25
N PHE A 218 34.25 -24.67 39.94
CA PHE A 218 35.37 -25.12 40.76
C PHE A 218 35.56 -24.27 42.03
N ARG A 219 36.29 -24.82 42.98
CA ARG A 219 36.83 -24.12 44.15
C ARG A 219 38.36 -24.21 44.19
N GLY A 220 39.01 -23.24 44.82
CA GLY A 220 40.46 -23.26 45.03
C GLY A 220 41.29 -22.80 43.82
N MET A 221 41.98 -23.72 43.15
CA MET A 221 43.02 -23.41 42.15
C MET A 221 42.98 -24.43 40.99
N LEU A 222 42.07 -24.22 40.05
CA LEU A 222 41.87 -25.05 38.86
C LEU A 222 43.11 -25.04 37.95
N ASN A 223 43.43 -26.19 37.37
CA ASN A 223 44.53 -26.33 36.40
C ASN A 223 44.02 -26.94 35.10
N VAL A 224 44.21 -26.22 33.99
CA VAL A 224 43.75 -26.60 32.66
C VAL A 224 44.91 -26.48 31.67
N GLY A 225 45.59 -27.60 31.39
CA GLY A 225 46.76 -27.63 30.51
C GLY A 225 47.93 -26.77 31.03
N SER A 226 48.07 -25.56 30.49
CA SER A 226 49.06 -24.57 30.94
C SER A 226 48.46 -23.35 31.67
N SER A 227 47.14 -23.29 31.76
CA SER A 227 46.38 -22.28 32.50
C SER A 227 46.17 -22.72 33.95
N THR A 228 46.21 -21.75 34.87
CA THR A 228 45.86 -21.95 36.28
C THR A 228 44.92 -20.82 36.69
N ILE A 229 43.70 -21.15 37.12
CA ILE A 229 42.63 -20.21 37.43
C ILE A 229 42.34 -20.25 38.94
N PRO A 230 42.42 -19.12 39.67
CA PRO A 230 42.02 -19.05 41.08
C PRO A 230 40.50 -18.94 41.22
N SER A 231 39.90 -19.51 42.26
CA SER A 231 38.53 -19.15 42.66
C SER A 231 38.51 -17.76 43.29
N GLY A 232 37.39 -17.06 43.19
CA GLY A 232 37.25 -15.73 43.80
C GLY A 232 37.07 -15.74 45.33
N GLY A 233 36.64 -16.88 45.88
CA GLY A 233 36.48 -17.13 47.32
C GLY A 233 36.38 -18.63 47.63
N ASP A 234 35.73 -18.96 48.75
CA ASP A 234 35.37 -20.35 49.11
C ASP A 234 34.15 -20.86 48.30
N SER A 235 33.47 -19.98 47.57
CA SER A 235 32.32 -20.25 46.69
C SER A 235 32.72 -20.79 45.32
N TYR A 236 31.74 -21.35 44.60
CA TYR A 236 31.93 -21.77 43.21
C TYR A 236 32.26 -20.58 42.30
N SER A 237 33.31 -20.76 41.49
CA SER A 237 33.68 -19.88 40.38
C SER A 237 33.52 -20.67 39.08
N LEU A 238 33.10 -20.00 38.01
CA LEU A 238 32.94 -20.60 36.68
C LEU A 238 34.30 -20.66 35.97
N ALA A 239 34.55 -21.75 35.24
CA ALA A 239 35.58 -21.81 34.22
C ALA A 239 34.99 -22.37 32.91
N VAL A 240 35.47 -21.84 31.78
CA VAL A 240 35.22 -22.41 30.45
C VAL A 240 36.55 -22.58 29.74
N ALA A 241 36.78 -23.72 29.09
CA ALA A 241 38.06 -24.07 28.50
C ALA A 241 37.94 -24.71 27.12
N LYS A 242 38.86 -24.36 26.21
CA LYS A 242 38.93 -24.90 24.84
C LYS A 242 40.04 -25.95 24.72
N LEU A 243 39.65 -27.15 24.29
CA LEU A 243 40.52 -28.27 23.93
C LEU A 243 40.46 -28.48 22.42
N SER A 244 41.54 -28.16 21.71
CA SER A 244 41.62 -28.42 20.26
C SER A 244 41.53 -29.91 19.93
N SER A 245 41.04 -30.23 18.73
CA SER A 245 41.06 -31.57 18.11
C SER A 245 42.45 -32.25 18.07
N SER A 246 43.52 -31.51 18.34
CA SER A 246 44.90 -32.01 18.51
C SER A 246 45.21 -32.56 19.90
N LEU A 247 44.24 -32.55 20.83
CA LEU A 247 44.40 -32.78 22.28
C LEU A 247 45.38 -31.80 22.94
N THR A 248 45.26 -30.53 22.56
CA THR A 248 45.97 -29.42 23.22
C THR A 248 44.95 -28.43 23.78
N TRP A 249 44.94 -28.26 25.11
CA TRP A 249 44.25 -27.18 25.81
C TRP A 249 44.84 -25.83 25.35
N GLU A 250 44.04 -25.01 24.68
CA GLU A 250 44.50 -23.76 24.06
C GLU A 250 44.40 -22.59 25.03
N TRP A 251 43.25 -22.48 25.70
CA TRP A 251 42.98 -21.49 26.73
C TRP A 251 41.95 -21.99 27.75
N ALA A 252 41.86 -21.30 28.88
CA ALA A 252 40.79 -21.44 29.86
C ALA A 252 40.53 -20.06 30.49
N VAL A 253 39.27 -19.66 30.54
CA VAL A 253 38.80 -18.37 31.08
C VAL A 253 37.99 -18.61 32.35
N GLY A 254 37.99 -17.64 33.28
CA GLY A 254 37.34 -17.77 34.58
C GLY A 254 36.39 -16.61 34.91
N GLY A 255 35.26 -16.93 35.53
CA GLY A 255 34.31 -16.01 36.14
C GLY A 255 34.36 -16.14 37.66
N PHE A 256 34.64 -15.04 38.38
CA PHE A 256 35.05 -15.10 39.78
C PHE A 256 33.97 -14.58 40.74
N ALA A 257 33.56 -15.40 41.70
CA ALA A 257 32.72 -15.01 42.82
C ALA A 257 33.45 -14.02 43.75
N ALA A 258 32.89 -12.83 44.01
CA ALA A 258 33.57 -11.79 44.79
C ALA A 258 33.36 -11.90 46.32
N GLY A 259 32.69 -12.95 46.80
CA GLY A 259 32.37 -13.15 48.22
C GLY A 259 31.96 -14.59 48.57
N ASP A 260 31.14 -14.72 49.63
CA ASP A 260 30.69 -16.00 50.20
C ASP A 260 29.52 -16.67 49.43
N VAL A 261 29.18 -16.14 48.24
CA VAL A 261 28.17 -16.60 47.27
C VAL A 261 28.72 -16.42 45.84
N GLY A 262 28.15 -17.08 44.83
CA GLY A 262 28.69 -17.11 43.47
C GLY A 262 27.76 -17.80 42.46
N PHE A 263 28.33 -18.53 41.48
CA PHE A 263 27.56 -19.27 40.48
C PHE A 263 26.82 -20.47 41.08
N GLU A 264 25.60 -20.71 40.60
CA GLU A 264 24.78 -21.88 40.96
C GLU A 264 25.17 -23.12 40.13
N PRO A 265 24.96 -24.35 40.61
CA PRO A 265 25.48 -25.59 40.01
C PRO A 265 24.68 -26.09 38.78
N PHE A 266 24.24 -25.19 37.91
CA PHE A 266 23.53 -25.47 36.66
C PHE A 266 23.68 -24.31 35.66
N GLY A 267 23.42 -24.60 34.38
CA GLY A 267 23.66 -23.72 33.24
C GLY A 267 24.02 -24.54 32.01
N GLY A 268 24.31 -23.87 30.89
CA GLY A 268 24.66 -24.52 29.62
C GLY A 268 25.58 -23.66 28.76
N LEU A 269 26.19 -24.29 27.77
CA LEU A 269 26.90 -23.64 26.66
C LEU A 269 26.02 -23.69 25.41
N CYS A 270 26.10 -22.66 24.58
CA CYS A 270 25.54 -22.68 23.23
C CYS A 270 26.52 -22.07 22.23
N LEU A 271 26.38 -22.47 20.96
CA LEU A 271 27.20 -21.99 19.84
C LEU A 271 26.34 -21.19 18.87
N GLY A 272 26.85 -20.05 18.41
CA GLY A 272 26.25 -19.28 17.32
C GLY A 272 26.66 -19.79 15.94
N PRO A 273 26.02 -19.30 14.86
CA PRO A 273 26.28 -19.72 13.47
C PRO A 273 27.76 -19.61 13.01
N MET A 274 28.59 -18.80 13.67
CA MET A 274 30.02 -18.64 13.36
C MET A 274 30.96 -19.28 14.40
N ASP A 275 30.53 -20.34 15.10
CA ASP A 275 31.22 -20.99 16.23
C ASP A 275 31.43 -20.09 17.48
N GLU A 276 30.63 -19.02 17.61
CA GLU A 276 30.69 -18.08 18.73
C GLU A 276 30.17 -18.73 20.01
N VAL A 277 30.91 -18.63 21.12
CA VAL A 277 30.62 -19.41 22.34
C VAL A 277 29.95 -18.57 23.41
N TYR A 278 28.77 -18.99 23.84
CA TYR A 278 28.02 -18.37 24.92
C TYR A 278 27.89 -19.30 26.13
N PHE A 279 27.78 -18.72 27.32
CA PHE A 279 27.43 -19.41 28.56
C PHE A 279 26.21 -18.74 29.19
N ALA A 280 25.20 -19.55 29.48
CA ALA A 280 24.00 -19.19 30.23
C ALA A 280 23.96 -19.94 31.57
N GLY A 281 23.42 -19.30 32.62
CA GLY A 281 23.28 -19.93 33.93
C GLY A 281 22.73 -18.97 34.99
N SER A 282 23.03 -19.23 36.25
CA SER A 282 22.56 -18.43 37.40
C SER A 282 23.67 -18.07 38.38
N PHE A 283 23.53 -16.94 39.09
CA PHE A 283 24.48 -16.50 40.12
C PHE A 283 23.85 -15.65 41.24
N LEU A 284 24.37 -15.83 42.46
CA LEU A 284 23.97 -15.08 43.65
C LEU A 284 25.09 -14.13 44.10
N GLY A 285 24.77 -12.85 44.25
CA GLY A 285 25.66 -11.80 44.75
C GLY A 285 26.56 -11.18 43.68
N ASP A 286 27.77 -10.78 44.07
CA ASP A 286 28.73 -10.10 43.19
C ASP A 286 29.64 -11.12 42.46
N ILE A 287 29.70 -11.06 41.13
CA ILE A 287 30.62 -11.83 40.28
C ILE A 287 31.44 -10.92 39.35
N MET A 288 32.60 -11.42 38.89
CA MET A 288 33.51 -10.71 37.98
C MET A 288 33.83 -11.54 36.73
N LEU A 289 33.36 -11.08 35.58
CA LEU A 289 33.77 -11.56 34.24
C LEU A 289 34.79 -10.56 33.67
N ASN A 290 36.00 -10.53 34.25
CA ASN A 290 36.99 -9.46 34.05
C ASN A 290 37.17 -9.05 32.56
N PRO A 291 36.92 -7.77 32.19
CA PRO A 291 36.86 -6.58 33.05
C PRO A 291 35.49 -6.23 33.65
N MET A 292 34.44 -7.00 33.34
CA MET A 292 33.07 -6.75 33.78
C MET A 292 32.83 -7.25 35.21
N SER A 293 31.79 -6.71 35.84
CA SER A 293 31.28 -7.15 37.14
C SER A 293 29.76 -7.08 37.11
N LEU A 294 29.10 -8.15 37.56
CA LEU A 294 27.65 -8.25 37.67
C LEU A 294 27.27 -8.48 39.15
N THR A 295 26.07 -8.08 39.53
CA THR A 295 25.54 -8.15 40.89
C THR A 295 24.09 -8.58 40.81
N SER A 296 23.71 -9.67 41.48
CA SER A 296 22.31 -10.14 41.49
C SER A 296 21.41 -9.20 42.29
N ALA A 297 20.14 -9.09 41.90
CA ALA A 297 19.21 -8.07 42.39
C ALA A 297 18.50 -8.45 43.72
N GLY A 298 18.57 -9.71 44.16
CA GLY A 298 18.14 -10.11 45.50
C GLY A 298 18.44 -11.56 45.86
N GLY A 299 17.87 -12.50 45.11
CA GLY A 299 18.23 -13.91 45.13
C GLY A 299 19.33 -14.20 44.10
N SER A 300 19.34 -15.41 43.54
CA SER A 300 20.11 -15.70 42.33
C SER A 300 19.46 -15.01 41.12
N ASP A 301 20.29 -14.46 40.21
CA ASP A 301 19.87 -13.84 38.95
C ASP A 301 20.35 -14.68 37.75
N VAL A 302 19.68 -14.54 36.62
CA VAL A 302 20.07 -15.07 35.31
C VAL A 302 21.34 -14.38 34.81
N ILE A 303 22.25 -15.13 34.18
CA ILE A 303 23.37 -14.59 33.41
C ILE A 303 23.39 -15.15 31.99
N ILE A 304 23.69 -14.29 31.02
CA ILE A 304 24.14 -14.66 29.66
C ILE A 304 25.48 -13.96 29.38
N SER A 305 26.43 -14.66 28.73
CA SER A 305 27.78 -14.14 28.51
C SER A 305 28.46 -14.76 27.28
N HIS A 306 29.25 -13.96 26.55
CA HIS A 306 29.98 -14.36 25.35
C HIS A 306 31.49 -14.50 25.60
N ILE A 307 32.08 -15.55 25.05
CA ILE A 307 33.50 -15.90 25.15
C ILE A 307 34.15 -15.86 23.77
N THR A 308 35.02 -14.88 23.55
CA THR A 308 35.76 -14.72 22.29
C THR A 308 36.80 -15.82 22.07
N ASP A 309 37.14 -16.13 20.81
CA ASP A 309 38.00 -17.25 20.36
C ASP A 309 39.37 -17.33 21.05
N ASN A 310 39.84 -16.23 21.65
CA ASN A 310 41.12 -16.13 22.34
C ASN A 310 41.05 -16.49 23.84
N GLY A 311 39.88 -16.84 24.37
CA GLY A 311 39.68 -17.15 25.79
C GLY A 311 39.52 -15.92 26.68
N SER A 312 38.79 -14.91 26.20
CA SER A 312 38.41 -13.71 26.96
C SER A 312 36.91 -13.48 26.90
N TRP A 313 36.31 -13.07 28.01
CA TRP A 313 34.93 -12.55 28.06
C TRP A 313 34.78 -11.35 27.13
N GLY A 314 33.88 -11.44 26.15
CA GLY A 314 33.56 -10.35 25.23
C GLY A 314 32.55 -9.38 25.84
N TRP A 315 31.38 -9.92 26.20
CA TRP A 315 30.32 -9.23 26.93
C TRP A 315 29.67 -10.17 27.96
N GLY A 316 28.88 -9.63 28.87
CA GLY A 316 28.16 -10.38 29.90
C GLY A 316 27.09 -9.53 30.57
N TYR A 317 25.88 -10.06 30.65
CA TYR A 317 24.68 -9.37 31.12
C TYR A 317 23.92 -10.26 32.10
N SER A 318 23.16 -9.62 33.00
CA SER A 318 22.25 -10.31 33.93
C SER A 318 20.80 -9.84 33.76
N ALA A 319 19.86 -10.66 34.23
CA ALA A 319 18.45 -10.38 34.33
C ALA A 319 17.86 -11.04 35.58
N GLY A 320 16.80 -10.47 36.15
CA GLY A 320 16.23 -10.94 37.40
C GLY A 320 15.54 -9.85 38.23
N GLY A 321 15.33 -10.15 39.50
CA GLY A 321 14.52 -9.37 40.43
C GLY A 321 14.96 -9.54 41.89
N VAL A 322 13.99 -9.50 42.81
CA VAL A 322 14.29 -9.50 44.27
C VAL A 322 14.29 -10.90 44.88
N ASN A 323 13.77 -11.89 44.15
CA ASN A 323 13.74 -13.29 44.54
C ASN A 323 14.78 -14.09 43.72
N ASP A 324 14.60 -15.40 43.63
CA ASP A 324 15.46 -16.28 42.85
C ASP A 324 14.93 -16.43 41.42
N ASP A 325 15.73 -16.04 40.44
CA ASP A 325 15.45 -16.13 39.01
C ASP A 325 16.59 -16.93 38.34
N TRP A 326 16.25 -18.07 37.75
CA TRP A 326 17.21 -19.10 37.35
C TRP A 326 17.29 -19.24 35.84
N GLY A 327 18.48 -18.97 35.28
CA GLY A 327 18.86 -19.40 33.94
C GLY A 327 19.37 -20.84 33.93
N THR A 328 18.84 -21.68 33.05
CA THR A 328 19.17 -23.11 32.91
C THR A 328 20.02 -23.42 31.67
N GLY A 329 19.83 -22.69 30.57
CA GLY A 329 20.59 -22.88 29.33
C GLY A 329 20.33 -21.81 28.26
N CYS A 330 20.92 -21.99 27.08
CA CYS A 330 20.70 -21.15 25.91
C CYS A 330 20.73 -21.94 24.60
N ILE A 331 20.21 -21.33 23.54
CA ILE A 331 20.36 -21.72 22.13
C ILE A 331 20.61 -20.47 21.29
N VAL A 332 21.04 -20.64 20.04
CA VAL A 332 21.17 -19.57 19.05
C VAL A 332 20.48 -20.01 17.77
N ASP A 333 19.74 -19.12 17.13
CA ASP A 333 19.06 -19.34 15.84
C ASP A 333 20.01 -19.15 14.63
N SER A 334 19.50 -19.33 13.41
CA SER A 334 20.27 -19.12 12.17
C SER A 334 20.76 -17.68 12.01
N ASN A 335 20.00 -16.73 12.56
CA ASN A 335 20.22 -15.28 12.50
C ASN A 335 21.24 -14.76 13.54
N GLY A 336 21.63 -15.57 14.52
CA GLY A 336 22.56 -15.18 15.61
C GLY A 336 21.87 -14.58 16.85
N THR A 337 20.55 -14.68 16.97
CA THR A 337 19.79 -14.31 18.16
C THR A 337 20.00 -15.34 19.24
N VAL A 338 20.40 -14.89 20.44
CA VAL A 338 20.68 -15.76 21.58
C VAL A 338 19.45 -15.81 22.48
N PHE A 339 18.84 -16.98 22.59
CA PHE A 339 17.70 -17.25 23.47
C PHE A 339 18.21 -17.89 24.76
N THR A 340 17.94 -17.25 25.90
CA THR A 340 18.24 -17.75 27.26
C THR A 340 16.97 -18.20 27.94
N THR A 341 17.00 -19.31 28.69
CA THR A 341 15.79 -19.88 29.30
C THR A 341 15.96 -20.31 30.76
N GLY A 342 14.84 -20.61 31.42
CA GLY A 342 14.79 -21.18 32.76
C GLY A 342 13.46 -20.90 33.47
N ALA A 343 13.52 -20.45 34.73
CA ALA A 343 12.34 -20.13 35.55
C ALA A 343 12.57 -18.93 36.49
N PHE A 344 11.52 -18.20 36.87
CA PHE A 344 11.62 -16.95 37.65
C PHE A 344 10.52 -16.78 38.72
N GLN A 345 10.77 -16.00 39.77
CA GLN A 345 9.86 -15.83 40.92
C GLN A 345 9.43 -14.36 41.17
N ASP A 346 8.11 -14.15 41.30
CA ASP A 346 7.43 -12.86 41.59
C ASP A 346 7.52 -11.87 40.42
N THR A 347 8.66 -11.24 40.18
CA THR A 347 8.85 -10.27 39.09
C THR A 347 10.32 -10.15 38.70
N ALA A 348 10.64 -10.47 37.45
CA ALA A 348 12.00 -10.42 36.88
C ALA A 348 12.07 -9.41 35.72
N SER A 349 13.19 -8.71 35.59
CA SER A 349 13.43 -7.66 34.58
C SER A 349 14.55 -8.07 33.61
N PHE A 350 14.25 -8.01 32.32
CA PHE A 350 15.17 -8.35 31.22
C PHE A 350 15.45 -7.07 30.43
N GLY A 351 16.51 -6.35 30.84
CA GLY A 351 16.82 -5.02 30.31
C GLY A 351 15.92 -3.91 30.90
N ASN A 352 15.72 -2.83 30.12
CA ASN A 352 15.08 -1.59 30.58
C ASN A 352 13.56 -1.49 30.31
N ALA A 353 13.01 -2.37 29.46
CA ALA A 353 11.63 -2.29 28.98
C ALA A 353 10.82 -3.57 29.26
N SER A 354 11.47 -4.72 29.16
CA SER A 354 10.84 -6.04 29.19
C SER A 354 10.90 -6.64 30.59
N TYR A 355 9.76 -7.02 31.14
CA TYR A 355 9.65 -7.63 32.48
C TYR A 355 8.47 -8.61 32.53
N VAL A 356 8.60 -9.63 33.37
CA VAL A 356 7.61 -10.71 33.54
C VAL A 356 7.22 -10.88 35.00
N VAL A 357 6.01 -11.40 35.24
CA VAL A 357 5.41 -11.56 36.57
C VAL A 357 4.84 -12.97 36.70
N SER A 358 5.29 -13.72 37.72
CA SER A 358 4.94 -15.13 37.90
C SER A 358 3.48 -15.29 38.37
N ASN A 359 2.74 -16.23 37.80
CA ASN A 359 1.35 -16.57 38.13
C ASN A 359 1.23 -17.43 39.41
N GLY A 360 2.35 -17.96 39.92
CA GLY A 360 2.35 -18.91 41.03
C GLY A 360 3.51 -18.77 42.01
N TRP A 361 4.55 -19.56 41.76
CA TRP A 361 5.76 -19.62 42.57
C TRP A 361 7.01 -19.55 41.69
N PHE A 362 7.13 -20.44 40.71
CA PHE A 362 8.07 -20.30 39.60
C PHE A 362 7.34 -20.51 38.29
N ASP A 363 7.48 -19.55 37.38
CA ASP A 363 6.96 -19.61 36.01
C ASP A 363 8.15 -19.73 35.05
N LEU A 364 7.96 -20.36 33.88
CA LEU A 364 9.04 -20.50 32.88
C LEU A 364 9.25 -19.21 32.09
N PHE A 365 10.44 -19.04 31.52
CA PHE A 365 10.72 -17.95 30.58
C PHE A 365 11.60 -18.36 29.40
N VAL A 366 11.40 -17.69 28.27
CA VAL A 366 12.34 -17.62 27.13
C VAL A 366 12.65 -16.14 26.91
N ALA A 367 13.91 -15.76 27.06
CA ALA A 367 14.38 -14.39 26.98
C ALA A 367 15.32 -14.21 25.78
N THR A 368 14.99 -13.27 24.91
CA THR A 368 15.68 -13.00 23.66
C THR A 368 16.75 -11.93 23.86
N SER A 369 17.93 -12.14 23.27
CA SER A 369 19.03 -11.17 23.25
C SER A 369 19.72 -11.19 21.89
N ALA A 370 20.15 -10.04 21.40
CA ALA A 370 20.97 -9.96 20.19
C ALA A 370 22.38 -10.53 20.43
N ALA A 371 23.14 -10.80 19.37
CA ALA A 371 24.54 -11.25 19.44
C ALA A 371 25.51 -10.31 20.20
N ASP A 372 25.09 -9.07 20.52
CA ASP A 372 25.81 -8.13 21.38
C ASP A 372 25.49 -8.25 22.89
N GLY A 373 24.54 -9.12 23.24
CA GLY A 373 24.12 -9.46 24.60
C GLY A 373 23.02 -8.57 25.20
N ASN A 374 22.54 -7.56 24.47
CA ASN A 374 21.43 -6.75 24.96
C ASN A 374 20.10 -7.51 24.87
N TRP A 375 19.40 -7.62 25.99
CA TRP A 375 18.03 -8.15 26.08
C TRP A 375 17.06 -7.34 25.21
N SER A 376 16.31 -8.01 24.33
CA SER A 376 15.28 -7.43 23.48
C SER A 376 13.87 -7.77 23.99
N ASN A 377 13.58 -9.05 24.18
CA ASN A 377 12.26 -9.56 24.56
C ASN A 377 12.33 -10.59 25.69
N VAL A 378 11.19 -10.86 26.35
CA VAL A 378 11.02 -12.04 27.21
C VAL A 378 9.57 -12.50 27.20
N ILE A 379 9.38 -13.79 26.95
CA ILE A 379 8.10 -14.49 26.95
C ILE A 379 8.07 -15.39 28.18
N SER A 380 6.94 -15.45 28.88
CA SER A 380 6.75 -16.27 30.07
C SER A 380 5.40 -16.99 30.08
N ALA A 381 5.36 -18.16 30.71
CA ALA A 381 4.12 -18.89 30.96
C ALA A 381 4.21 -19.67 32.28
N GLY A 382 3.07 -19.97 32.90
CA GLY A 382 3.05 -20.73 34.14
C GLY A 382 1.69 -20.78 34.82
N GLY A 383 1.59 -21.64 35.81
CA GLY A 383 0.39 -21.86 36.62
C GLY A 383 0.56 -21.34 38.03
N SER A 384 0.08 -22.10 39.01
CA SER A 384 0.22 -21.78 40.43
C SER A 384 1.38 -22.55 41.08
N GLY A 385 2.33 -23.05 40.28
CA GLY A 385 3.24 -24.13 40.67
C GLY A 385 4.71 -23.78 40.50
N TYR A 386 5.48 -24.82 40.20
CA TYR A 386 6.84 -24.73 39.70
C TYR A 386 6.82 -25.19 38.24
N GLU A 387 7.03 -24.26 37.33
CA GLU A 387 7.12 -24.48 35.89
C GLU A 387 8.50 -23.99 35.41
N SER A 388 9.25 -24.83 34.68
CA SER A 388 10.62 -24.52 34.23
C SER A 388 10.95 -25.14 32.87
N ILE A 389 11.89 -24.53 32.14
CA ILE A 389 12.50 -25.11 30.94
C ILE A 389 13.90 -25.64 31.29
N ASP A 390 14.19 -26.84 30.80
CA ASP A 390 15.43 -27.56 31.09
C ASP A 390 16.30 -27.74 29.84
N SER A 391 15.70 -27.79 28.64
CA SER A 391 16.42 -27.88 27.37
C SER A 391 15.57 -27.34 26.22
N MET A 392 16.22 -26.85 25.17
CA MET A 392 15.57 -26.33 23.96
C MET A 392 16.41 -26.70 22.72
N VAL A 393 15.79 -26.65 21.54
CA VAL A 393 16.46 -26.79 20.24
C VAL A 393 15.72 -25.95 19.20
N VAL A 394 16.47 -25.34 18.27
CA VAL A 394 15.94 -24.59 17.12
C VAL A 394 15.65 -25.57 15.97
N THR A 395 14.55 -25.39 15.24
CA THR A 395 14.20 -26.17 14.03
C THR A 395 14.96 -25.68 12.80
N ALA A 396 14.54 -26.08 11.60
CA ALA A 396 15.07 -25.54 10.35
C ALA A 396 14.54 -24.12 10.02
N ASN A 397 13.38 -23.74 10.58
CA ASN A 397 12.66 -22.50 10.26
C ASN A 397 12.78 -21.46 11.40
N ASP A 398 13.83 -21.58 12.21
CA ASP A 398 14.08 -20.85 13.47
C ASP A 398 13.01 -20.97 14.59
N ASP A 399 11.96 -21.79 14.44
CA ASP A 399 11.04 -22.16 15.55
C ASP A 399 11.79 -22.84 16.71
N ILE A 400 11.30 -22.64 17.94
CA ILE A 400 11.91 -23.19 19.16
C ILE A 400 11.07 -24.34 19.73
N LEU A 401 11.62 -25.56 19.69
CA LEU A 401 11.10 -26.69 20.45
C LEU A 401 11.73 -26.70 21.85
N LEU A 402 10.90 -26.68 22.88
CA LEU A 402 11.33 -26.65 24.28
C LEU A 402 10.85 -27.85 25.10
N LEU A 403 11.66 -28.25 26.06
CA LEU A 403 11.42 -29.36 26.98
C LEU A 403 11.65 -28.89 28.43
N GLY A 404 10.74 -29.24 29.32
CA GLY A 404 10.77 -28.77 30.70
C GLY A 404 9.89 -29.57 31.65
N GLN A 405 9.48 -28.90 32.73
CA GLN A 405 8.78 -29.46 33.88
C GLN A 405 7.60 -28.57 34.28
N LEU A 406 6.48 -29.17 34.70
CA LEU A 406 5.33 -28.48 35.28
C LEU A 406 4.84 -29.18 36.56
N SER A 407 4.63 -28.41 37.63
CA SER A 407 4.05 -28.91 38.90
C SER A 407 2.56 -28.57 39.02
N SER A 408 2.01 -27.75 38.12
CA SER A 408 0.63 -27.30 38.13
C SER A 408 0.01 -27.24 36.73
N SER A 409 -1.32 -27.26 36.67
CA SER A 409 -2.08 -27.22 35.42
C SER A 409 -2.37 -25.79 35.00
N PHE A 410 -2.00 -25.40 33.77
CA PHE A 410 -2.15 -24.06 33.22
C PHE A 410 -2.47 -24.07 31.72
N SER A 411 -2.74 -22.92 31.12
CA SER A 411 -3.01 -22.79 29.69
C SER A 411 -1.80 -22.18 28.97
N LEU A 412 -1.40 -22.77 27.85
CA LEU A 412 -0.27 -22.33 27.01
C LEU A 412 -0.80 -22.01 25.61
N GLY A 413 -0.83 -20.74 25.23
CA GLY A 413 -1.54 -20.31 24.03
C GLY A 413 -3.03 -20.70 24.10
N SER A 414 -3.48 -21.52 23.15
CA SER A 414 -4.82 -22.11 23.16
C SER A 414 -4.94 -23.43 23.95
N GLU A 415 -3.81 -24.08 24.23
CA GLU A 415 -3.76 -25.42 24.83
C GLU A 415 -3.92 -25.41 26.34
N ASN A 416 -4.37 -26.54 26.90
CA ASN A 416 -4.70 -26.67 28.32
C ASN A 416 -3.97 -27.86 28.95
N LEU A 417 -2.84 -27.54 29.59
CA LEU A 417 -1.91 -28.50 30.19
C LEU A 417 -2.42 -28.98 31.54
N SER A 418 -2.35 -30.29 31.79
CA SER A 418 -2.87 -30.91 33.03
C SER A 418 -1.88 -31.89 33.65
N THR A 419 -1.57 -31.70 34.93
CA THR A 419 -0.71 -32.60 35.70
C THR A 419 -1.47 -33.79 36.27
N SER A 420 -0.79 -34.93 36.43
CA SER A 420 -1.37 -36.23 36.78
C SER A 420 -1.02 -36.73 38.19
N GLY A 421 -0.10 -36.10 38.92
CA GLY A 421 0.08 -36.38 40.35
C GLY A 421 1.19 -35.62 41.07
N GLY A 422 2.44 -35.86 40.67
CA GLY A 422 3.60 -35.07 41.09
C GLY A 422 3.88 -33.99 40.06
N ASP A 423 5.15 -33.82 39.74
CA ASP A 423 5.59 -32.98 38.62
C ASP A 423 5.53 -33.82 37.32
N ASP A 424 5.17 -33.19 36.20
CA ASP A 424 5.09 -33.80 34.86
C ASP A 424 6.00 -33.05 33.86
N ILE A 425 6.21 -33.62 32.67
CA ILE A 425 7.06 -33.09 31.60
C ILE A 425 6.26 -32.14 30.70
N LEU A 426 6.84 -30.97 30.39
CA LEU A 426 6.36 -30.07 29.34
C LEU A 426 7.13 -30.34 28.03
N LEU A 427 6.42 -30.49 26.92
CA LEU A 427 6.97 -30.36 25.56
C LEU A 427 6.12 -29.35 24.80
N ALA A 428 6.73 -28.32 24.23
CA ALA A 428 6.01 -27.26 23.50
C ALA A 428 6.84 -26.69 22.35
N MET A 429 6.14 -25.99 21.46
CA MET A 429 6.69 -25.27 20.31
C MET A 429 6.30 -23.80 20.42
N LEU A 430 7.32 -22.93 20.33
CA LEU A 430 7.19 -21.49 20.19
C LEU A 430 7.61 -21.15 18.75
N ASP A 431 6.80 -20.41 18.01
CA ASP A 431 7.16 -19.99 16.65
C ASP A 431 8.25 -18.91 16.63
N ASN A 432 8.91 -18.72 15.49
CA ASN A 432 9.94 -17.69 15.27
C ASN A 432 9.45 -16.26 15.63
N SER A 433 8.14 -16.02 15.52
CA SER A 433 7.45 -14.77 15.87
C SER A 433 7.13 -14.64 17.37
N GLY A 434 7.42 -15.66 18.18
CA GLY A 434 7.29 -15.66 19.63
C GLY A 434 5.91 -16.02 20.17
N ASN A 435 5.05 -16.67 19.37
CA ASN A 435 3.74 -17.15 19.81
C ASN A 435 3.77 -18.66 20.14
N TRP A 436 2.79 -19.10 20.93
CA TRP A 436 2.69 -20.50 21.36
C TRP A 436 1.83 -21.30 20.36
N ASN A 437 2.48 -21.91 19.37
CA ASN A 437 1.83 -22.79 18.38
C ASN A 437 1.14 -23.98 19.07
N TRP A 438 1.87 -24.77 19.86
CA TRP A 438 1.29 -25.87 20.65
C TRP A 438 2.10 -26.24 21.88
N GLY A 439 1.46 -26.93 22.84
CA GLY A 439 2.13 -27.55 23.98
C GLY A 439 1.36 -28.73 24.55
N ILE A 440 2.09 -29.70 25.12
CA ILE A 440 1.53 -30.89 25.75
C ILE A 440 2.21 -31.18 27.10
N ALA A 441 1.45 -31.80 28.01
CA ALA A 441 1.95 -32.36 29.25
C ALA A 441 2.03 -33.89 29.15
N ALA A 442 3.12 -34.48 29.61
CA ALA A 442 3.37 -35.92 29.58
C ALA A 442 3.97 -36.41 30.90
N GLY A 443 3.60 -37.60 31.36
CA GLY A 443 3.99 -38.06 32.70
C GLY A 443 2.96 -38.98 33.36
N GLY A 444 2.73 -38.82 34.66
CA GLY A 444 2.19 -39.87 35.50
C GLY A 444 1.83 -39.44 36.92
N SER A 445 2.20 -40.25 37.90
CA SER A 445 1.91 -39.97 39.32
C SER A 445 3.14 -40.05 40.24
N GLY A 446 4.32 -40.20 39.63
CA GLY A 446 5.60 -39.90 40.27
C GLY A 446 5.97 -38.44 40.01
N ASN A 447 7.27 -38.14 40.11
CA ASN A 447 7.82 -36.89 39.59
C ASN A 447 8.56 -37.23 38.29
N ASP A 448 8.05 -36.75 37.17
CA ASP A 448 8.57 -36.98 35.83
C ASP A 448 9.14 -35.66 35.28
N LYS A 449 10.33 -35.69 34.66
CA LYS A 449 11.07 -34.49 34.27
C LYS A 449 11.75 -34.62 32.90
N GLY A 450 11.60 -33.59 32.07
CA GLY A 450 12.37 -33.42 30.83
C GLY A 450 13.81 -32.97 31.10
N ILE A 451 14.76 -33.53 30.36
CA ILE A 451 16.20 -33.32 30.61
C ILE A 451 16.92 -32.74 29.39
N GLY A 452 16.66 -33.29 28.20
CA GLY A 452 17.34 -32.88 26.97
C GLY A 452 16.45 -33.11 25.76
N ILE A 453 16.48 -32.19 24.79
CA ILE A 453 15.78 -32.34 23.51
C ILE A 453 16.77 -32.21 22.35
N ALA A 454 16.55 -33.01 21.30
CA ALA A 454 17.25 -32.94 20.04
C ALA A 454 16.26 -33.24 18.90
N LEU A 455 16.63 -32.91 17.66
CA LEU A 455 15.84 -33.24 16.48
C LEU A 455 16.24 -34.60 15.91
N ASP A 456 15.29 -35.33 15.34
CA ASP A 456 15.59 -36.44 14.43
C ASP A 456 15.76 -35.98 12.97
N SER A 457 15.97 -36.93 12.06
CA SER A 457 16.11 -36.68 10.61
C SER A 457 14.82 -36.23 9.90
N THR A 458 13.76 -35.93 10.65
CA THR A 458 12.49 -35.32 10.22
C THR A 458 12.15 -34.09 11.06
N GLY A 459 13.15 -33.49 11.72
CA GLY A 459 12.98 -32.30 12.56
C GLY A 459 12.05 -32.50 13.75
N SER A 460 11.64 -33.74 14.02
CA SER A 460 10.69 -34.04 15.10
C SER A 460 11.42 -34.11 16.44
N ALA A 461 10.70 -33.75 17.50
CA ALA A 461 11.22 -33.75 18.85
C ALA A 461 11.59 -35.17 19.31
N VAL A 462 12.87 -35.40 19.60
CA VAL A 462 13.35 -36.55 20.37
C VAL A 462 13.87 -36.04 21.70
N SER A 463 13.15 -36.36 22.76
CA SER A 463 13.44 -35.93 24.13
C SER A 463 14.00 -37.08 24.96
N VAL A 464 14.84 -36.77 25.93
CA VAL A 464 15.20 -37.65 27.05
C VAL A 464 14.58 -37.15 28.34
N VAL A 465 13.99 -38.08 29.09
CA VAL A 465 13.22 -37.80 30.30
C VAL A 465 13.60 -38.76 31.42
N ASN A 466 13.63 -38.26 32.66
CA ASN A 466 13.70 -39.07 33.88
C ASN A 466 12.28 -39.21 34.44
N TYR A 467 11.88 -40.42 34.84
CA TYR A 467 10.50 -40.70 35.21
C TYR A 467 10.37 -41.72 36.34
N GLN A 468 9.28 -41.62 37.09
CA GLN A 468 9.02 -42.41 38.29
C GLN A 468 7.68 -43.16 38.22
N LEU A 469 7.59 -44.28 38.93
CA LEU A 469 6.40 -45.13 38.97
C LEU A 469 5.95 -45.60 37.57
N THR A 470 4.83 -45.09 37.05
CA THR A 470 4.30 -45.37 35.70
C THR A 470 3.97 -44.03 35.03
N ALA A 471 4.71 -43.72 33.97
CA ALA A 471 4.56 -42.50 33.18
C ALA A 471 4.01 -42.84 31.77
N THR A 472 3.40 -41.86 31.12
CA THR A 472 2.78 -41.98 29.80
C THR A 472 3.20 -40.81 28.92
N PHE A 473 3.91 -41.11 27.84
CA PHE A 473 4.41 -40.14 26.87
C PHE A 473 3.61 -40.29 25.57
N SER A 474 2.71 -39.35 25.30
CA SER A 474 1.76 -39.33 24.16
C SER A 474 1.10 -40.68 23.82
N GLY A 475 0.75 -41.45 24.85
CA GLY A 475 0.07 -42.75 24.76
C GLY A 475 0.97 -43.98 24.92
N ALA A 476 2.29 -43.86 24.83
CA ALA A 476 3.23 -44.91 25.18
C ALA A 476 3.45 -44.96 26.71
N GLN A 477 3.25 -46.12 27.34
CA GLN A 477 3.40 -46.26 28.79
C GLN A 477 4.71 -46.94 29.18
N ASN A 478 5.44 -46.31 30.10
CA ASN A 478 6.66 -46.83 30.70
C ASN A 478 6.46 -47.09 32.19
N THR A 479 7.30 -47.89 32.82
CA THR A 479 7.21 -48.17 34.26
C THR A 479 8.59 -48.43 34.83
N SER A 480 8.95 -47.60 35.81
CA SER A 480 10.25 -47.63 36.47
C SER A 480 10.48 -48.97 37.17
N VAL A 481 11.72 -49.44 37.11
CA VAL A 481 12.20 -50.70 37.72
C VAL A 481 12.90 -50.43 39.07
N GLY A 482 12.95 -49.18 39.53
CA GLY A 482 13.55 -48.79 40.80
C GLY A 482 12.82 -47.63 41.50
N ASN A 483 13.54 -46.54 41.69
CA ASN A 483 13.10 -45.26 42.22
C ASN A 483 12.79 -44.30 41.07
N SER A 484 13.73 -44.15 40.13
CA SER A 484 13.67 -43.34 38.91
C SER A 484 14.37 -44.08 37.76
N ASP A 485 13.79 -44.03 36.56
CA ASP A 485 14.33 -44.63 35.33
C ASP A 485 14.41 -43.55 34.22
N LEU A 486 15.08 -43.85 33.10
CA LEU A 486 15.10 -42.97 31.92
C LEU A 486 14.29 -43.51 30.73
N ALA A 487 13.80 -42.59 29.91
CA ALA A 487 13.24 -42.91 28.60
C ALA A 487 13.67 -41.90 27.52
N ILE A 488 13.89 -42.41 26.31
CA ILE A 488 13.81 -41.63 25.08
C ILE A 488 12.32 -41.56 24.69
N TRP A 489 11.84 -40.38 24.35
CA TRP A 489 10.49 -40.09 23.89
C TRP A 489 10.57 -39.37 22.53
N GLY A 490 10.11 -40.03 21.46
CA GLY A 490 9.93 -39.39 20.17
C GLY A 490 8.52 -38.87 20.01
N TYR A 491 8.37 -37.63 19.53
CA TYR A 491 7.10 -36.97 19.30
C TYR A 491 7.12 -36.19 17.97
N SER A 492 6.36 -36.70 16.99
CA SER A 492 6.08 -36.02 15.73
C SER A 492 4.62 -35.61 15.67
N LYS A 493 4.37 -34.38 15.22
CA LYS A 493 3.05 -33.81 14.92
C LYS A 493 2.96 -33.55 13.40
N ASP A 494 1.71 -33.40 12.95
CA ASP A 494 1.24 -33.25 11.56
C ASP A 494 -0.06 -32.46 11.74
N LEU A 495 0.07 -31.14 11.87
CA LEU A 495 -0.95 -30.22 12.42
C LEU A 495 -2.13 -30.02 11.46
N ASP A 496 -1.86 -29.61 10.23
CA ASP A 496 -2.85 -29.31 9.19
C ASP A 496 -3.35 -30.56 8.46
N GLY A 497 -2.49 -31.58 8.36
CA GLY A 497 -2.73 -32.82 7.66
C GLY A 497 -2.04 -33.00 6.30
N ASP A 498 -1.04 -32.21 5.94
CA ASP A 498 -0.46 -32.22 4.59
C ASP A 498 0.25 -33.57 4.25
N GLY A 499 1.07 -34.10 5.17
CA GLY A 499 1.87 -35.32 5.03
C GLY A 499 3.36 -35.20 5.43
N ILE A 500 3.85 -33.99 5.68
CA ILE A 500 5.11 -33.64 6.34
C ILE A 500 4.89 -33.69 7.87
N THR A 501 5.81 -33.16 8.68
CA THR A 501 5.71 -33.08 10.14
C THR A 501 6.26 -31.76 10.62
N ASP A 502 5.56 -31.09 11.55
CA ASP A 502 5.74 -29.68 11.97
C ASP A 502 7.18 -29.15 12.09
N GLY A 503 8.17 -29.99 12.43
CA GLY A 503 9.58 -29.57 12.60
C GLY A 503 10.47 -29.69 11.35
N SER A 504 9.93 -30.13 10.22
CA SER A 504 10.56 -30.08 8.89
C SER A 504 9.53 -29.69 7.83
N ASP A 505 8.55 -28.90 8.26
CA ASP A 505 7.47 -28.34 7.48
C ASP A 505 7.70 -26.84 7.42
N ASN A 506 7.91 -26.24 6.25
CA ASN A 506 8.12 -24.79 6.15
C ASN A 506 6.83 -23.96 6.31
N CYS A 507 5.66 -24.59 6.31
CA CYS A 507 4.39 -23.97 6.69
C CYS A 507 3.59 -24.84 7.67
N PRO A 508 4.01 -25.00 8.95
CA PRO A 508 3.45 -25.97 9.90
C PRO A 508 1.94 -25.88 10.19
N ALA A 509 1.23 -24.87 9.68
CA ALA A 509 -0.20 -24.66 9.84
C ALA A 509 -1.02 -24.68 8.52
N ASP A 510 -0.37 -24.58 7.35
CA ASP A 510 -1.01 -24.26 6.06
C ASP A 510 -0.53 -25.16 4.90
N ALA A 511 -1.11 -26.36 4.91
CA ALA A 511 -0.78 -27.54 4.12
C ALA A 511 -0.23 -27.35 2.69
N ASN A 512 1.10 -27.46 2.57
CA ASN A 512 1.87 -27.36 1.32
C ASN A 512 2.75 -28.63 1.02
N PRO A 513 2.18 -29.80 0.64
CA PRO A 513 2.91 -31.08 0.51
C PRO A 513 4.04 -31.20 -0.51
N ASP A 514 4.27 -30.16 -1.31
CA ASP A 514 5.40 -30.08 -2.23
C ASP A 514 6.56 -29.22 -1.66
N GLN A 515 6.34 -28.52 -0.53
CA GLN A 515 7.28 -27.70 0.24
C GLN A 515 8.07 -26.74 -0.66
N TYR A 516 7.32 -25.84 -1.29
CA TYR A 516 7.88 -24.74 -2.06
C TYR A 516 8.21 -23.55 -1.15
N ASP A 517 9.21 -22.81 -1.62
CA ASP A 517 10.02 -21.80 -0.98
C ASP A 517 10.74 -21.11 -2.15
N HIS A 518 10.38 -19.86 -2.48
CA HIS A 518 10.83 -19.15 -3.68
C HIS A 518 12.11 -18.34 -3.44
N ASP A 519 12.19 -17.63 -2.31
CA ASP A 519 13.32 -16.77 -1.94
C ASP A 519 14.45 -17.52 -1.19
N SER A 520 14.11 -18.60 -0.47
CA SER A 520 14.96 -19.37 0.44
C SER A 520 15.27 -18.74 1.81
N ASP A 521 14.33 -18.00 2.45
CA ASP A 521 14.46 -17.60 3.86
C ASP A 521 14.15 -18.72 4.87
N GLY A 522 13.26 -19.66 4.53
CA GLY A 522 12.85 -20.79 5.38
C GLY A 522 11.36 -20.81 5.78
N LEU A 523 10.57 -19.81 5.40
CA LEU A 523 9.12 -19.91 5.25
C LEU A 523 8.78 -20.68 3.96
N GLY A 524 7.54 -20.62 3.51
CA GLY A 524 7.11 -21.27 2.26
C GLY A 524 5.87 -20.64 1.65
N ASP A 525 5.66 -20.89 0.35
CA ASP A 525 4.70 -20.17 -0.50
C ASP A 525 3.21 -20.19 -0.03
N ALA A 526 2.89 -20.93 1.04
CA ALA A 526 1.54 -21.08 1.58
C ALA A 526 1.27 -20.32 2.88
N CYS A 527 2.32 -19.80 3.53
CA CYS A 527 2.26 -19.12 4.83
C CYS A 527 3.16 -17.89 4.93
N ASP A 528 3.92 -17.60 3.88
CA ASP A 528 4.69 -16.38 3.71
C ASP A 528 3.80 -15.20 3.29
N ASP A 529 4.14 -14.00 3.74
CA ASP A 529 3.48 -12.73 3.44
C ASP A 529 4.31 -11.85 2.45
N ASP A 530 5.57 -12.19 2.16
CA ASP A 530 6.52 -11.51 1.23
C ASP A 530 7.37 -12.57 0.48
N LEU A 531 6.79 -13.14 -0.59
CA LEU A 531 7.27 -14.36 -1.29
C LEU A 531 8.65 -14.26 -1.96
N ASP A 532 9.17 -13.05 -2.13
CA ASP A 532 10.34 -12.70 -2.94
C ASP A 532 11.43 -11.95 -2.12
N ASN A 533 11.03 -11.45 -0.94
CA ASN A 533 11.83 -10.75 0.07
C ASN A 533 12.33 -9.37 -0.42
N ASP A 534 11.48 -8.65 -1.16
CA ASP A 534 11.72 -7.26 -1.59
C ASP A 534 11.22 -6.22 -0.56
N GLY A 535 10.42 -6.64 0.43
CA GLY A 535 9.90 -5.80 1.50
C GLY A 535 8.51 -5.19 1.25
N LEU A 536 7.87 -5.47 0.12
CA LEU A 536 6.42 -5.35 -0.04
C LEU A 536 5.74 -6.67 0.37
N ALA A 537 4.40 -6.66 0.46
CA ALA A 537 3.64 -7.86 0.82
C ALA A 537 2.84 -8.34 -0.39
N ASN A 538 2.62 -9.66 -0.52
CA ASN A 538 1.97 -10.41 -1.62
C ASN A 538 0.56 -9.94 -2.09
N HIS A 539 0.05 -8.83 -1.56
CA HIS A 539 -1.25 -8.25 -1.86
C HIS A 539 -1.21 -6.75 -2.20
N ASP A 540 -0.05 -6.11 -1.99
CA ASP A 540 0.30 -4.75 -2.40
C ASP A 540 1.42 -4.77 -3.48
N ASP A 541 1.88 -5.96 -3.88
CA ASP A 541 2.88 -6.26 -4.93
C ASP A 541 2.19 -6.99 -6.12
N ASP A 542 2.37 -6.49 -7.35
CA ASP A 542 1.80 -7.06 -8.59
C ASP A 542 2.74 -8.10 -9.25
N CYS A 543 3.95 -8.28 -8.72
CA CYS A 543 5.04 -9.16 -9.16
C CYS A 543 5.35 -10.36 -8.23
N ASP A 544 4.41 -10.75 -7.35
CA ASP A 544 4.37 -11.76 -6.25
C ASP A 544 5.26 -13.04 -6.23
N MET A 545 6.01 -13.36 -7.29
CA MET A 545 7.03 -14.42 -7.36
C MET A 545 8.18 -13.99 -8.30
N GLY A 546 8.73 -12.79 -8.05
CA GLY A 546 9.65 -12.06 -8.92
C GLY A 546 11.12 -12.50 -8.87
N ALA A 547 12.02 -11.51 -8.96
CA ALA A 547 13.46 -11.68 -8.91
C ALA A 547 14.06 -11.43 -7.52
N THR A 548 14.22 -12.49 -6.73
CA THR A 548 14.63 -12.40 -5.31
C THR A 548 15.97 -11.70 -5.03
N GLY A 549 16.05 -11.04 -3.86
CA GLY A 549 17.31 -10.54 -3.27
C GLY A 549 17.70 -9.09 -3.62
N TRP A 550 16.70 -8.23 -3.74
CA TRP A 550 16.79 -6.77 -3.86
C TRP A 550 15.94 -6.13 -2.75
N PHE A 551 15.36 -4.93 -2.96
CA PHE A 551 14.31 -4.34 -2.10
C PHE A 551 13.55 -3.28 -2.93
N SER A 552 12.22 -3.16 -2.79
CA SER A 552 11.47 -2.02 -3.32
C SER A 552 11.94 -0.72 -2.63
N ASP A 553 12.55 0.16 -3.42
CA ASP A 553 12.82 1.55 -3.10
C ASP A 553 12.93 2.35 -4.41
N ASN A 554 12.68 3.67 -4.36
CA ASN A 554 12.64 4.59 -5.52
C ASN A 554 13.92 4.70 -6.39
N ASN A 555 14.87 3.77 -6.28
CA ASN A 555 16.03 3.59 -7.14
C ASN A 555 16.07 2.23 -7.87
N SER A 556 15.14 1.30 -7.57
CA SER A 556 15.02 -0.06 -8.13
C SER A 556 13.58 -0.53 -8.37
N ASP A 557 12.60 0.17 -7.80
CA ASP A 557 11.18 0.14 -8.12
C ASP A 557 10.73 1.60 -8.05
N HIS A 558 10.25 2.18 -9.15
CA HIS A 558 10.05 3.63 -9.28
C HIS A 558 8.62 4.07 -8.97
N ASP A 559 7.60 3.28 -9.32
CA ASP A 559 6.20 3.57 -9.01
C ASP A 559 5.72 2.96 -7.68
N GLY A 560 6.33 1.87 -7.22
CA GLY A 560 6.01 1.18 -5.99
C GLY A 560 5.10 -0.04 -6.18
N ASP A 561 5.11 -0.72 -7.35
CA ASP A 561 4.27 -1.90 -7.62
C ASP A 561 4.91 -3.26 -7.30
N GLY A 562 6.18 -3.29 -6.88
CA GLY A 562 6.93 -4.51 -6.55
C GLY A 562 7.66 -5.16 -7.72
N CYS A 563 7.52 -4.64 -8.94
CA CYS A 563 8.31 -5.09 -10.07
C CYS A 563 9.68 -4.38 -10.14
N LEU A 564 10.75 -5.16 -10.35
CA LEU A 564 12.13 -4.62 -10.44
C LEU A 564 12.42 -4.02 -11.83
N ASP A 565 12.57 -2.68 -11.90
CA ASP A 565 12.83 -1.94 -13.15
C ASP A 565 14.09 -2.38 -13.92
N ALA A 566 15.05 -3.00 -13.24
CA ALA A 566 16.25 -3.55 -13.88
C ALA A 566 16.04 -4.90 -14.61
N SER A 567 14.81 -5.43 -14.68
CA SER A 567 14.53 -6.86 -14.92
C SER A 567 13.82 -7.16 -16.26
N LEU A 568 12.83 -8.06 -16.24
CA LEU A 568 11.88 -8.43 -17.30
C LEU A 568 10.51 -8.83 -16.71
N GLU A 569 10.27 -8.56 -15.43
CA GLU A 569 8.94 -8.69 -14.80
C GLU A 569 8.22 -7.35 -14.87
N ASP A 570 8.86 -6.28 -14.42
CA ASP A 570 8.58 -4.91 -14.86
C ASP A 570 8.78 -4.79 -16.39
N PRO A 571 7.81 -4.19 -17.11
CA PRO A 571 7.95 -3.81 -18.50
C PRO A 571 7.55 -2.33 -18.79
N ASP A 572 7.26 -1.52 -17.77
CA ASP A 572 6.49 -0.27 -17.80
C ASP A 572 6.89 0.61 -16.58
N ASP A 573 8.18 0.95 -16.45
CA ASP A 573 8.93 1.50 -15.27
C ASP A 573 8.24 2.62 -14.40
N ASP A 574 7.11 3.22 -14.81
CA ASP A 574 6.30 4.19 -14.04
C ASP A 574 4.75 4.03 -14.14
N ASN A 575 4.28 2.93 -14.74
CA ASN A 575 2.89 2.55 -14.98
C ASN A 575 2.01 3.55 -15.77
N ASP A 576 2.58 4.42 -16.62
CA ASP A 576 1.79 5.28 -17.51
C ASP A 576 1.00 4.52 -18.60
N GLY A 577 1.44 3.29 -18.92
CA GLY A 577 0.87 2.38 -19.91
C GLY A 577 1.62 2.30 -21.26
N VAL A 578 2.87 2.78 -21.34
CA VAL A 578 3.67 2.96 -22.56
C VAL A 578 5.05 2.28 -22.48
N LEU A 579 5.11 1.07 -21.90
CA LEU A 579 6.20 0.07 -21.94
C LEU A 579 7.56 0.55 -22.50
N ASP A 580 8.63 0.59 -21.72
CA ASP A 580 9.98 1.09 -22.13
C ASP A 580 10.62 0.39 -23.37
N ASP A 581 10.12 -0.78 -23.78
CA ASP A 581 10.42 -1.43 -25.07
C ASP A 581 9.89 -0.63 -26.29
N HIS A 582 8.89 0.24 -26.12
CA HIS A 582 8.08 0.86 -27.17
C HIS A 582 7.17 2.05 -26.73
N PRO A 583 7.31 3.25 -27.34
CA PRO A 583 8.47 3.92 -27.89
C PRO A 583 8.96 5.02 -26.92
N ASP A 584 8.70 4.82 -25.63
CA ASP A 584 8.83 5.80 -24.57
C ASP A 584 10.26 6.42 -24.48
N ILE A 585 10.28 7.65 -23.98
CA ILE A 585 11.44 8.53 -23.83
C ILE A 585 11.70 8.88 -22.35
N CYS A 586 10.72 8.67 -21.48
CA CYS A 586 10.69 9.03 -20.07
C CYS A 586 10.33 7.83 -19.14
N PRO A 587 11.01 6.65 -19.16
CA PRO A 587 10.56 5.46 -18.42
C PRO A 587 10.34 5.69 -16.92
N LYS A 588 11.02 6.68 -16.34
CA LYS A 588 10.89 7.09 -14.94
C LYS A 588 10.30 8.49 -14.85
N GLY A 589 9.10 8.63 -15.35
CA GLY A 589 8.26 9.83 -15.38
C GLY A 589 7.38 9.97 -14.13
N PRO A 590 6.23 10.66 -14.23
CA PRO A 590 5.38 10.99 -13.07
C PRO A 590 4.45 9.83 -12.70
N VAL A 591 4.85 9.04 -11.69
CA VAL A 591 4.04 7.95 -11.11
C VAL A 591 2.59 8.37 -10.85
N GLY A 592 1.64 7.60 -11.40
CA GLY A 592 0.20 7.84 -11.27
C GLY A 592 -0.40 8.83 -12.28
N TRP A 593 0.41 9.36 -13.19
CA TRP A 593 -0.02 9.87 -14.49
C TRP A 593 -0.34 8.68 -15.43
N ILE A 594 -1.03 8.94 -16.55
CA ILE A 594 -1.37 7.91 -17.56
C ILE A 594 -1.36 8.58 -18.94
N SER A 595 -0.52 8.11 -19.87
CA SER A 595 -0.47 8.65 -21.23
C SER A 595 -1.81 8.43 -21.97
N ASN A 596 -2.35 9.53 -22.49
CA ASN A 596 -3.53 9.51 -23.34
C ASN A 596 -3.55 10.71 -24.29
N ALA A 597 -4.40 10.64 -25.32
CA ALA A 597 -4.48 11.63 -26.39
C ALA A 597 -5.06 13.01 -25.99
N SER A 598 -5.00 13.37 -24.71
CA SER A 598 -5.34 14.69 -24.15
C SER A 598 -4.20 15.29 -23.30
N ASN A 599 -3.24 14.49 -22.84
CA ASN A 599 -2.09 14.91 -22.01
C ASN A 599 -0.72 14.43 -22.54
N ASP A 600 -0.70 13.68 -23.64
CA ASP A 600 0.48 13.28 -24.41
C ASP A 600 0.12 13.35 -25.90
N GLU A 601 0.44 14.46 -26.58
CA GLU A 601 0.14 14.63 -28.03
C GLU A 601 1.04 13.72 -28.89
N ASN A 602 2.23 13.41 -28.36
CA ASN A 602 3.31 12.69 -29.03
C ASN A 602 3.03 11.18 -29.08
N THR A 603 2.38 10.66 -28.03
CA THR A 603 2.40 9.26 -27.59
C THR A 603 3.83 8.74 -27.39
N ASP A 604 4.61 9.44 -26.56
CA ASP A 604 6.01 9.09 -26.23
C ASP A 604 6.37 9.02 -24.73
N GLY A 605 5.36 8.86 -23.86
CA GLY A 605 5.52 8.47 -22.43
C GLY A 605 5.98 9.60 -21.52
N CYS A 606 6.04 10.84 -22.04
CA CYS A 606 6.41 12.02 -21.28
C CYS A 606 5.18 12.92 -21.07
N GLU A 607 4.93 13.33 -19.81
CA GLU A 607 3.89 14.32 -19.49
C GLU A 607 4.11 15.66 -20.23
N ASP A 608 3.15 16.04 -21.08
CA ASP A 608 3.09 17.38 -21.65
C ASP A 608 2.66 18.40 -20.59
N ILE A 609 3.14 19.64 -20.71
CA ILE A 609 2.99 20.68 -19.69
C ILE A 609 1.62 21.34 -19.81
N ASP A 610 0.85 21.39 -18.72
CA ASP A 610 -0.22 22.35 -18.47
C ASP A 610 0.34 23.46 -17.55
N THR A 611 0.44 24.69 -18.06
CA THR A 611 1.08 25.81 -17.36
C THR A 611 0.20 26.48 -16.29
N ASP A 612 -1.14 26.37 -16.35
CA ASP A 612 -2.04 27.08 -15.43
C ASP A 612 -3.07 26.22 -14.68
N GLY A 613 -3.26 24.96 -15.09
CA GLY A 613 -3.93 23.91 -14.36
C GLY A 613 -5.42 23.71 -14.70
N ASP A 614 -5.84 24.03 -15.92
CA ASP A 614 -7.24 23.90 -16.34
C ASP A 614 -7.64 22.50 -16.84
N GLY A 615 -6.66 21.67 -17.21
CA GLY A 615 -6.86 20.33 -17.79
C GLY A 615 -6.56 20.22 -19.29
N LEU A 616 -6.02 21.26 -19.92
CA LEU A 616 -5.47 21.25 -21.27
C LEU A 616 -3.96 21.58 -21.24
N VAL A 617 -3.17 20.90 -22.07
CA VAL A 617 -1.72 21.14 -22.17
C VAL A 617 -1.41 22.31 -23.09
N ASP A 618 -0.26 22.98 -22.87
CA ASP A 618 0.25 24.17 -23.59
C ASP A 618 0.21 24.04 -25.13
N GLN A 619 0.20 22.82 -25.67
CA GLN A 619 0.13 22.52 -27.11
C GLN A 619 -1.29 22.45 -27.68
N LEU A 620 -2.30 22.26 -26.83
CA LEU A 620 -3.72 22.11 -27.19
C LEU A 620 -4.58 23.29 -26.72
N ASP A 621 -4.07 24.10 -25.79
CA ASP A 621 -4.74 25.27 -25.23
C ASP A 621 -4.48 26.57 -26.04
N ASN A 622 -5.54 27.27 -26.43
CA ASN A 622 -5.46 28.59 -27.08
C ASN A 622 -5.13 29.76 -26.13
N CYS A 623 -5.16 29.54 -24.81
CA CYS A 623 -4.81 30.51 -23.77
C CYS A 623 -3.90 29.94 -22.66
N ALA A 624 -2.86 29.16 -23.02
CA ALA A 624 -1.88 28.42 -22.19
C ALA A 624 -1.14 29.11 -20.99
N ASN A 625 -1.67 30.20 -20.44
CA ASN A 625 -1.28 30.86 -19.17
C ASN A 625 -2.52 31.43 -18.40
N ILE A 626 -3.75 31.28 -18.92
CA ILE A 626 -5.02 31.81 -18.39
C ILE A 626 -6.23 30.86 -18.68
N SER A 627 -6.25 29.68 -18.06
CA SER A 627 -7.39 28.81 -17.75
C SER A 627 -8.75 29.18 -18.38
N ASN A 628 -9.11 28.48 -19.46
CA ASN A 628 -10.32 28.66 -20.24
C ASN A 628 -10.81 27.32 -20.85
N LEU A 629 -11.19 26.38 -19.97
CA LEU A 629 -11.57 24.99 -20.28
C LEU A 629 -12.69 24.80 -21.33
N ASP A 630 -13.45 25.84 -21.70
CA ASP A 630 -14.41 25.79 -22.81
C ASP A 630 -13.79 26.09 -24.19
N GLN A 631 -12.53 26.56 -24.23
CA GLN A 631 -11.76 26.90 -25.43
C GLN A 631 -12.57 27.78 -26.39
N ALA A 632 -13.18 28.82 -25.83
CA ALA A 632 -13.83 29.86 -26.60
C ALA A 632 -12.80 30.59 -27.47
N ASP A 633 -13.18 30.80 -28.73
CA ASP A 633 -12.41 31.37 -29.84
C ASP A 633 -13.48 31.91 -30.80
N LEU A 634 -13.90 33.17 -30.59
CA LEU A 634 -15.06 33.74 -31.27
C LEU A 634 -14.75 34.02 -32.75
N ASP A 635 -13.65 34.69 -33.09
CA ASP A 635 -13.30 35.02 -34.48
C ASP A 635 -12.74 33.81 -35.28
N GLY A 636 -11.95 32.95 -34.64
CA GLY A 636 -11.26 31.81 -35.26
C GLY A 636 -9.76 32.02 -35.58
N ASP A 637 -9.09 33.01 -34.99
CA ASP A 637 -7.63 33.25 -35.08
C ASP A 637 -6.82 32.09 -34.48
N GLY A 638 -7.25 31.59 -33.31
CA GLY A 638 -6.57 30.58 -32.51
C GLY A 638 -5.89 31.10 -31.24
N ILE A 639 -6.13 32.36 -30.86
CA ILE A 639 -6.14 32.84 -29.46
C ILE A 639 -7.55 32.56 -28.88
N GLY A 640 -7.74 32.60 -27.56
CA GLY A 640 -9.05 32.41 -26.93
C GLY A 640 -9.62 33.64 -26.26
N ASP A 641 -10.96 33.73 -26.18
CA ASP A 641 -11.74 34.89 -25.68
C ASP A 641 -11.28 35.43 -24.31
N VAL A 642 -10.63 34.60 -23.49
CA VAL A 642 -10.19 34.93 -22.12
C VAL A 642 -8.80 35.58 -22.07
N CYS A 643 -8.01 35.42 -23.14
CA CYS A 643 -6.66 35.97 -23.27
C CYS A 643 -6.44 36.87 -24.51
N ASP A 644 -7.49 37.09 -25.33
CA ASP A 644 -7.45 38.07 -26.41
C ASP A 644 -7.71 39.52 -25.93
N ASP A 645 -7.10 40.47 -26.62
CA ASP A 645 -7.33 41.91 -26.48
C ASP A 645 -8.36 42.44 -27.53
N ASP A 646 -8.77 41.63 -28.52
CA ASP A 646 -9.72 41.91 -29.63
C ASP A 646 -10.56 40.63 -29.92
N ILE A 647 -11.72 40.45 -29.27
CA ILE A 647 -12.37 39.11 -29.16
C ILE A 647 -13.12 38.66 -30.43
N ASP A 648 -13.67 39.56 -31.24
CA ASP A 648 -14.39 39.20 -32.48
C ASP A 648 -13.62 39.51 -33.78
N GLY A 649 -12.38 40.00 -33.66
CA GLY A 649 -11.41 40.13 -34.74
C GLY A 649 -11.66 41.33 -35.66
N ASP A 650 -12.40 42.32 -35.16
CA ASP A 650 -12.78 43.55 -35.85
C ASP A 650 -11.60 44.55 -35.97
N GLY A 651 -10.70 44.58 -34.98
CA GLY A 651 -9.54 45.48 -34.94
C GLY A 651 -9.63 46.66 -33.97
N ILE A 652 -10.69 46.75 -33.14
CA ILE A 652 -10.81 47.65 -31.99
C ILE A 652 -10.51 46.89 -30.69
N ASP A 653 -9.66 47.44 -29.81
CA ASP A 653 -9.29 46.79 -28.54
C ASP A 653 -10.54 46.73 -27.59
N ASN A 654 -10.79 45.58 -26.94
CA ASN A 654 -11.92 45.28 -26.03
C ASN A 654 -12.18 46.31 -24.90
N ASP A 655 -11.26 47.23 -24.61
CA ASP A 655 -11.38 48.26 -23.56
C ASP A 655 -11.85 49.63 -24.07
N VAL A 656 -11.99 49.79 -25.38
CA VAL A 656 -12.59 50.95 -26.07
C VAL A 656 -13.78 50.59 -26.97
N ASP A 657 -13.94 49.31 -27.31
CA ASP A 657 -15.07 48.76 -28.08
C ASP A 657 -16.43 48.81 -27.31
N SER A 658 -17.51 49.20 -27.99
CA SER A 658 -18.90 49.11 -27.51
C SER A 658 -19.58 47.75 -27.75
N CYS A 659 -19.14 47.02 -28.77
CA CYS A 659 -19.65 45.74 -29.26
C CYS A 659 -18.68 44.52 -29.12
N PRO A 660 -17.86 44.33 -28.05
CA PRO A 660 -16.75 43.34 -27.99
C PRO A 660 -17.12 41.84 -27.89
N GLN A 661 -18.31 41.46 -28.36
CA GLN A 661 -18.76 40.09 -28.64
C GLN A 661 -19.75 40.10 -29.83
N GLY A 662 -19.48 40.91 -30.87
CA GLY A 662 -20.35 41.21 -32.00
C GLY A 662 -20.28 40.19 -33.14
N LEU A 663 -20.59 40.64 -34.36
CA LEU A 663 -20.62 39.82 -35.57
C LEU A 663 -19.23 39.60 -36.17
N HIS A 664 -18.40 38.80 -35.52
CA HIS A 664 -17.07 38.38 -35.98
C HIS A 664 -16.86 38.22 -37.50
N GLY A 665 -15.69 38.65 -37.99
CA GLY A 665 -15.22 38.41 -39.36
C GLY A 665 -15.48 39.51 -40.41
N TRP A 666 -15.67 40.75 -39.96
CA TRP A 666 -15.51 41.98 -40.74
C TRP A 666 -14.25 42.72 -40.24
N VAL A 667 -14.20 44.05 -40.28
CA VAL A 667 -13.22 44.91 -39.59
C VAL A 667 -13.73 46.35 -39.55
N SER A 668 -13.52 47.06 -38.43
CA SER A 668 -13.88 48.47 -38.22
C SER A 668 -13.40 49.40 -39.33
N GLY A 669 -14.21 50.41 -39.60
CA GLY A 669 -13.84 51.61 -40.33
C GLY A 669 -14.92 52.18 -41.25
N ILE A 670 -14.80 53.50 -41.43
CA ILE A 670 -15.60 54.54 -42.13
C ILE A 670 -16.45 54.23 -43.41
N ASP A 671 -16.54 52.98 -43.88
CA ASP A 671 -17.52 52.52 -44.88
C ASP A 671 -18.47 51.43 -44.28
N THR A 672 -18.32 51.05 -43.00
CA THR A 672 -19.01 49.94 -42.29
C THR A 672 -19.10 50.06 -40.74
N ASP A 673 -18.52 51.13 -40.22
CA ASP A 673 -18.47 51.58 -38.81
C ASP A 673 -18.03 53.05 -38.91
N ASN A 674 -18.99 53.96 -38.75
CA ASN A 674 -18.85 55.37 -39.11
C ASN A 674 -18.23 56.23 -37.99
N ASP A 675 -18.63 56.01 -36.73
CA ASP A 675 -18.09 56.72 -35.56
C ASP A 675 -16.73 56.14 -35.06
N ALA A 676 -16.46 54.87 -35.37
CA ALA A 676 -15.31 54.06 -34.96
C ALA A 676 -15.32 53.55 -33.50
N ASP A 677 -16.49 53.18 -32.96
CA ASP A 677 -16.65 52.54 -31.64
C ASP A 677 -16.61 51.01 -31.62
N GLY A 678 -16.58 50.35 -32.78
CA GLY A 678 -16.54 48.88 -32.92
C GLY A 678 -17.91 48.21 -33.13
N CYS A 679 -19.02 48.93 -32.96
CA CYS A 679 -20.32 48.49 -33.44
C CYS A 679 -20.46 48.64 -34.96
N ARG A 680 -21.33 47.82 -35.55
CA ARG A 680 -21.47 47.69 -37.02
C ARG A 680 -22.80 48.25 -37.52
N ASP A 681 -22.76 49.40 -38.20
CA ASP A 681 -23.94 50.20 -38.61
C ASP A 681 -25.13 49.34 -39.10
N ASP A 682 -24.97 48.57 -40.19
CA ASP A 682 -26.13 47.89 -40.82
C ASP A 682 -26.79 46.75 -39.99
N SER A 683 -26.32 46.46 -38.77
CA SER A 683 -26.70 45.25 -38.03
C SER A 683 -26.66 45.28 -36.50
N GLU A 684 -25.80 46.09 -35.88
CA GLU A 684 -25.53 46.03 -34.42
C GLU A 684 -25.68 47.37 -33.73
N ASP A 685 -25.26 48.46 -34.39
CA ASP A 685 -25.57 49.82 -33.95
C ASP A 685 -27.02 50.23 -34.29
N ASN A 686 -27.45 51.36 -33.71
CA ASN A 686 -28.74 52.04 -33.92
C ASN A 686 -28.61 53.57 -33.65
N ASP A 687 -27.41 54.15 -33.76
CA ASP A 687 -27.08 55.57 -33.51
C ASP A 687 -25.82 55.93 -34.34
N ASP A 688 -25.81 55.58 -35.64
CA ASP A 688 -24.65 55.41 -36.55
C ASP A 688 -23.60 56.57 -36.64
N ASP A 689 -23.74 57.70 -35.94
CA ASP A 689 -22.69 58.75 -35.81
C ASP A 689 -22.40 59.25 -34.36
N ASP A 690 -22.98 58.61 -33.33
CA ASP A 690 -23.01 58.94 -31.88
C ASP A 690 -23.31 60.42 -31.55
N ASP A 691 -24.22 61.05 -32.31
CA ASP A 691 -24.82 62.31 -31.87
C ASP A 691 -25.93 62.15 -30.81
N GLY A 692 -26.55 60.96 -30.73
CA GLY A 692 -27.60 60.62 -29.79
C GLY A 692 -29.03 60.70 -30.34
N ILE A 693 -29.21 60.83 -31.65
CA ILE A 693 -30.48 60.67 -32.39
C ILE A 693 -30.45 59.35 -33.19
N PRO A 694 -31.15 58.29 -32.73
CA PRO A 694 -31.18 57.00 -33.43
C PRO A 694 -31.71 57.09 -34.87
N ASP A 695 -31.08 56.37 -35.80
CA ASP A 695 -31.33 56.36 -37.27
C ASP A 695 -32.77 56.07 -37.74
N LEU A 696 -33.62 55.54 -36.87
CA LEU A 696 -35.07 55.40 -37.10
C LEU A 696 -35.85 56.72 -36.91
N THR A 697 -35.16 57.77 -36.48
CA THR A 697 -35.66 59.10 -36.12
C THR A 697 -34.75 60.24 -36.60
N ASP A 698 -33.59 59.90 -37.15
CA ASP A 698 -32.64 60.81 -37.79
C ASP A 698 -32.91 60.90 -39.31
N ASP A 699 -32.84 62.10 -39.91
CA ASP A 699 -32.94 62.28 -41.37
C ASP A 699 -31.53 62.38 -42.08
N CYS A 700 -30.44 62.44 -41.30
CA CYS A 700 -29.01 62.38 -41.66
C CYS A 700 -28.16 61.20 -41.05
N PRO A 701 -28.64 59.93 -40.89
CA PRO A 701 -27.94 58.87 -40.13
C PRO A 701 -26.43 58.62 -40.43
N ASP A 702 -26.01 58.67 -41.69
CA ASP A 702 -24.59 58.53 -42.08
C ASP A 702 -23.80 59.85 -41.78
N GLY A 703 -23.98 60.41 -40.58
CA GLY A 703 -23.72 61.82 -40.23
C GLY A 703 -22.27 62.18 -39.91
N ALA A 704 -22.00 63.49 -39.72
CA ALA A 704 -20.69 63.97 -39.30
C ALA A 704 -20.47 63.89 -37.78
N THR A 705 -19.93 62.75 -37.36
CA THR A 705 -19.46 62.32 -36.02
C THR A 705 -18.68 63.36 -35.19
N ASP A 706 -18.40 63.03 -33.91
CA ASP A 706 -17.63 63.83 -32.94
C ASP A 706 -18.42 65.08 -32.42
N TRP A 707 -19.76 64.96 -32.30
CA TRP A 707 -20.70 66.01 -31.84
C TRP A 707 -21.84 65.48 -30.93
N THR A 708 -23.00 66.16 -30.86
CA THR A 708 -24.23 65.78 -30.12
C THR A 708 -25.38 66.74 -30.51
N ALA A 709 -26.61 66.24 -30.75
CA ALA A 709 -27.81 67.06 -31.00
C ALA A 709 -28.13 68.03 -29.84
N ASP A 710 -28.23 69.32 -30.17
CA ASP A 710 -28.47 70.43 -29.26
C ASP A 710 -29.01 71.62 -30.08
N ILE A 711 -30.00 72.35 -29.52
CA ILE A 711 -30.70 73.54 -30.05
C ILE A 711 -29.81 74.79 -30.37
N ALA A 712 -28.52 74.56 -30.63
CA ALA A 712 -27.51 75.51 -31.08
C ALA A 712 -26.49 74.91 -32.08
N THR A 713 -26.73 73.68 -32.55
CA THR A 713 -26.01 72.94 -33.61
C THR A 713 -26.92 72.04 -34.46
N ASP A 714 -28.14 71.81 -33.99
CA ASP A 714 -29.31 71.19 -34.62
C ASP A 714 -30.53 72.04 -34.17
N HIS A 715 -31.13 72.84 -35.05
CA HIS A 715 -32.16 73.83 -34.68
C HIS A 715 -33.61 73.31 -34.75
N ASP A 716 -33.91 72.41 -35.69
CA ASP A 716 -35.22 71.79 -35.89
C ASP A 716 -35.44 70.53 -35.00
N SER A 717 -34.37 69.78 -34.70
CA SER A 717 -34.33 68.48 -34.03
C SER A 717 -34.70 67.25 -34.88
N ASP A 718 -34.14 67.15 -36.09
CA ASP A 718 -34.15 65.97 -36.97
C ASP A 718 -32.83 65.17 -37.03
N GLY A 719 -31.74 65.67 -36.45
CA GLY A 719 -30.42 65.04 -36.44
C GLY A 719 -29.42 65.56 -37.48
N CYS A 720 -29.87 66.30 -38.49
CA CYS A 720 -28.98 67.02 -39.39
C CYS A 720 -28.32 68.22 -38.67
N LYS A 721 -27.01 68.40 -38.87
CA LYS A 721 -26.24 69.48 -38.22
C LYS A 721 -26.26 70.77 -39.07
N ASP A 722 -26.81 71.86 -38.52
CA ASP A 722 -26.92 73.21 -39.12
C ASP A 722 -25.71 73.60 -40.01
N SER A 723 -24.51 73.30 -39.51
CA SER A 723 -23.27 73.89 -40.00
C SER A 723 -22.50 73.06 -41.04
N VAL A 724 -22.99 71.87 -41.39
CA VAL A 724 -22.26 70.88 -42.22
C VAL A 724 -23.13 70.14 -43.22
N GLU A 725 -24.30 69.65 -42.82
CA GLU A 725 -25.10 68.69 -43.59
C GLU A 725 -26.58 69.02 -43.76
N ASP A 726 -27.13 69.92 -42.94
CA ASP A 726 -28.40 70.60 -43.25
C ASP A 726 -28.21 71.71 -44.31
N ASP A 727 -29.29 72.05 -45.02
CA ASP A 727 -29.46 73.17 -45.97
C ASP A 727 -30.82 73.91 -45.73
N ASP A 728 -31.65 73.54 -44.73
CA ASP A 728 -33.00 74.07 -44.38
C ASP A 728 -33.19 74.10 -42.83
N ASP A 729 -32.28 74.78 -42.10
CA ASP A 729 -32.08 74.80 -40.61
C ASP A 729 -33.35 74.83 -39.72
N ASP A 730 -34.53 75.24 -40.19
CA ASP A 730 -35.80 75.24 -39.42
C ASP A 730 -36.97 74.47 -40.07
N ALA A 731 -36.72 73.71 -41.14
CA ALA A 731 -37.66 72.85 -41.85
C ALA A 731 -38.99 73.52 -42.25
N ASP A 732 -38.96 74.83 -42.51
CA ASP A 732 -40.06 75.58 -43.12
C ASP A 732 -40.24 75.24 -44.62
N GLY A 733 -39.19 74.75 -45.29
CA GLY A 733 -39.23 74.24 -46.66
C GLY A 733 -38.69 75.21 -47.71
N TYR A 734 -37.82 76.16 -47.31
CA TYR A 734 -37.03 77.01 -48.20
C TYR A 734 -35.56 76.95 -47.79
N ASP A 735 -34.70 76.46 -48.67
CA ASP A 735 -33.24 76.35 -48.44
C ASP A 735 -32.66 77.66 -47.83
N ASP A 736 -31.75 77.55 -46.84
CA ASP A 736 -31.07 78.61 -46.04
C ASP A 736 -30.50 79.80 -46.85
N GLN A 737 -30.29 79.58 -48.16
CA GLN A 737 -29.74 80.54 -49.11
C GLN A 737 -30.78 81.36 -49.89
N ASP A 738 -32.04 80.89 -49.96
CA ASP A 738 -33.17 81.55 -50.64
C ASP A 738 -34.28 82.01 -49.64
N ASP A 739 -34.23 81.62 -48.36
CA ASP A 739 -35.05 82.17 -47.26
C ASP A 739 -34.51 83.53 -46.71
N SER A 740 -35.43 84.36 -46.19
CA SER A 740 -35.17 85.60 -45.46
C SER A 740 -35.02 85.43 -43.93
N CYS A 741 -35.45 84.30 -43.35
CA CYS A 741 -35.61 84.06 -41.92
C CYS A 741 -34.94 82.80 -41.29
N PRO A 742 -33.72 82.31 -41.68
CA PRO A 742 -33.37 80.86 -41.62
C PRO A 742 -33.11 80.21 -40.25
N LEU A 743 -33.58 80.80 -39.15
CA LEU A 743 -33.58 80.23 -37.79
C LEU A 743 -34.86 80.73 -37.08
N GLY A 744 -36.02 80.42 -37.66
CA GLY A 744 -37.32 81.06 -37.44
C GLY A 744 -38.28 80.30 -36.50
N GLU A 745 -39.55 80.17 -36.93
CA GLU A 745 -40.58 79.38 -36.23
C GLU A 745 -40.68 77.98 -36.88
N VAL A 746 -39.76 77.07 -36.50
CA VAL A 746 -39.62 75.68 -36.99
C VAL A 746 -40.92 75.05 -37.54
N GLY A 747 -40.90 74.73 -38.84
CA GLY A 747 -41.91 73.94 -39.54
C GLY A 747 -42.99 74.71 -40.31
N ILE A 748 -43.01 74.47 -41.63
CA ILE A 748 -43.84 75.06 -42.72
C ILE A 748 -44.97 76.02 -42.29
N ALA A 749 -44.84 77.28 -42.72
CA ALA A 749 -45.83 78.34 -42.51
C ALA A 749 -47.30 77.98 -42.87
N GLY A 750 -48.24 78.48 -42.05
CA GLY A 750 -49.68 78.22 -42.22
C GLY A 750 -50.28 78.81 -43.51
N PRO A 751 -51.29 78.19 -44.16
CA PRO A 751 -51.82 78.67 -45.45
C PRO A 751 -52.36 80.12 -45.43
N GLY A 752 -51.55 81.07 -45.92
CA GLY A 752 -51.80 82.51 -45.82
C GLY A 752 -51.31 83.14 -44.51
N GLN A 753 -50.13 82.68 -44.05
CA GLN A 753 -49.23 83.33 -43.07
C GLN A 753 -47.83 83.55 -43.66
N ASP A 754 -47.67 83.29 -44.95
CA ASP A 754 -46.55 83.64 -45.81
C ASP A 754 -47.25 84.14 -47.08
N LEU A 755 -47.18 85.44 -47.35
CA LEU A 755 -47.95 86.08 -48.43
C LEU A 755 -47.16 86.21 -49.72
N ASP A 756 -45.85 86.44 -49.64
CA ASP A 756 -44.96 86.69 -50.78
C ASP A 756 -44.02 85.53 -51.14
N GLN A 757 -43.96 84.46 -50.34
CA GLN A 757 -43.09 83.29 -50.48
C GLN A 757 -41.60 83.62 -50.35
N ASP A 758 -41.20 84.09 -49.15
CA ASP A 758 -39.80 84.33 -48.75
C ASP A 758 -39.37 83.67 -47.42
N GLY A 759 -40.21 82.76 -46.88
CA GLY A 759 -40.00 81.96 -45.65
C GLY A 759 -40.34 82.69 -44.33
N CYS A 760 -40.31 84.03 -44.30
CA CYS A 760 -40.71 84.77 -43.11
C CYS A 760 -42.24 84.72 -42.85
N ASN A 761 -42.64 84.31 -41.63
CA ASN A 761 -44.05 84.28 -41.20
C ASN A 761 -44.62 85.70 -40.95
N ASP A 762 -45.66 86.07 -41.73
CA ASP A 762 -46.47 87.32 -41.79
C ASP A 762 -46.74 88.03 -40.43
N LEU A 763 -46.73 87.28 -39.32
CA LEU A 763 -47.27 87.68 -38.03
C LEU A 763 -46.28 87.67 -36.87
N SER A 764 -45.15 86.98 -37.01
CA SER A 764 -44.17 86.72 -35.95
C SER A 764 -42.78 87.26 -36.30
N GLU A 765 -42.27 86.93 -37.49
CA GLU A 765 -40.91 87.25 -37.94
C GLU A 765 -40.84 88.37 -38.99
N ASP A 766 -41.76 88.41 -39.97
CA ASP A 766 -41.71 89.36 -41.10
C ASP A 766 -41.84 90.86 -40.70
N ASP A 767 -41.15 91.74 -41.45
CA ASP A 767 -41.34 93.21 -41.38
C ASP A 767 -41.78 93.93 -42.68
N ASP A 768 -42.05 93.24 -43.80
CA ASP A 768 -42.53 93.79 -45.10
C ASP A 768 -43.47 92.88 -45.97
N VAL A 769 -44.50 92.21 -45.40
CA VAL A 769 -45.61 91.32 -45.92
C VAL A 769 -45.97 91.27 -47.43
N ASP A 770 -45.58 92.22 -48.29
CA ASP A 770 -45.77 92.12 -49.75
C ASP A 770 -44.52 92.41 -50.60
N ASN A 771 -43.36 92.53 -49.95
CA ASN A 771 -42.04 92.85 -50.50
C ASN A 771 -42.02 94.06 -51.46
N ASP A 772 -42.90 95.05 -51.25
CA ASP A 772 -42.88 96.29 -52.06
C ASP A 772 -41.75 97.27 -51.67
N GLY A 773 -41.12 97.04 -50.51
CA GLY A 773 -39.99 97.79 -49.98
C GLY A 773 -40.39 98.90 -49.00
N VAL A 774 -41.55 98.81 -48.35
CA VAL A 774 -42.15 99.88 -47.51
C VAL A 774 -42.68 99.35 -46.16
N LEU A 775 -41.89 98.52 -45.49
CA LEU A 775 -42.05 97.97 -44.13
C LEU A 775 -43.41 98.18 -43.44
N ASN A 776 -44.08 97.09 -43.06
CA ASN A 776 -45.40 96.96 -42.40
C ASN A 776 -45.91 98.14 -41.52
N GLY A 777 -45.02 98.82 -40.79
CA GLY A 777 -45.34 100.00 -39.97
C GLY A 777 -45.47 101.36 -40.72
N ALA A 778 -45.20 101.41 -42.02
CA ALA A 778 -45.16 102.64 -42.84
C ALA A 778 -46.09 102.62 -44.06
N ASP A 779 -46.37 101.44 -44.62
CA ASP A 779 -47.29 101.22 -45.72
C ASP A 779 -48.78 101.55 -45.38
N ASN A 780 -49.59 101.76 -46.42
CA ASN A 780 -51.04 101.99 -46.38
C ASN A 780 -51.83 101.09 -47.36
N CYS A 781 -51.19 100.14 -48.05
CA CYS A 781 -51.72 99.29 -49.10
C CYS A 781 -51.29 97.79 -48.99
N PRO A 782 -51.22 97.17 -47.78
CA PRO A 782 -50.49 95.91 -47.58
C PRO A 782 -51.23 94.76 -48.27
N GLY A 783 -50.55 94.10 -49.20
CA GLY A 783 -51.13 93.31 -50.28
C GLY A 783 -51.05 94.00 -51.65
N THR A 784 -50.00 94.77 -51.90
CA THR A 784 -49.58 95.24 -53.22
C THR A 784 -49.03 94.06 -54.05
N PRO A 785 -49.36 93.93 -55.35
CA PRO A 785 -48.81 92.84 -56.15
C PRO A 785 -47.29 92.96 -56.32
N ILE A 786 -46.55 91.97 -55.81
CA ILE A 786 -45.08 91.84 -55.82
C ILE A 786 -44.47 92.32 -57.14
N GLY A 787 -43.44 93.18 -57.04
CA GLY A 787 -42.74 93.75 -58.18
C GLY A 787 -43.47 94.92 -58.89
N SER A 788 -44.46 95.54 -58.26
CA SER A 788 -45.13 96.75 -58.76
C SER A 788 -44.31 98.04 -58.55
N ASP A 789 -44.45 99.03 -59.45
CA ASP A 789 -43.95 100.40 -59.22
C ASP A 789 -44.87 101.13 -58.20
N VAL A 790 -44.47 101.17 -56.93
CA VAL A 790 -45.22 101.78 -55.82
C VAL A 790 -44.93 103.27 -55.61
N ASP A 791 -45.75 103.95 -54.78
CA ASP A 791 -45.42 105.28 -54.26
C ASP A 791 -44.99 105.26 -52.79
N THR A 792 -44.76 106.43 -52.18
CA THR A 792 -44.20 106.58 -50.82
C THR A 792 -45.14 106.12 -49.68
N ASN A 793 -46.15 105.32 -49.99
CA ASN A 793 -47.16 104.78 -49.09
C ASN A 793 -47.56 103.34 -49.51
N GLY A 794 -46.66 102.61 -50.22
CA GLY A 794 -46.81 101.27 -50.82
C GLY A 794 -47.85 101.10 -51.94
N CYS A 795 -48.75 102.07 -52.12
CA CYS A 795 -49.80 101.93 -53.13
C CYS A 795 -49.28 101.97 -54.59
N ALA A 796 -49.44 100.87 -55.31
CA ALA A 796 -49.25 100.75 -56.76
C ALA A 796 -50.37 101.45 -57.56
N ALA A 797 -50.16 101.64 -58.86
CA ALA A 797 -51.15 102.28 -59.75
C ALA A 797 -52.49 101.51 -59.84
N SER A 798 -52.46 100.19 -59.67
CA SER A 798 -53.64 99.31 -59.69
C SER A 798 -54.56 99.46 -58.46
N GLN A 799 -54.10 100.08 -57.38
CA GLN A 799 -54.90 100.37 -56.18
C GLN A 799 -55.39 101.84 -56.12
N ARG A 800 -54.90 102.73 -57.00
CA ARG A 800 -55.20 104.17 -57.00
C ARG A 800 -56.22 104.56 -58.08
N ASP A 801 -57.15 105.45 -57.75
CA ASP A 801 -58.14 106.04 -58.67
C ASP A 801 -58.03 107.57 -58.57
N GLY A 802 -57.32 108.17 -59.53
CA GLY A 802 -56.90 109.57 -59.50
C GLY A 802 -57.94 110.62 -59.90
N ASP A 803 -59.04 110.24 -60.56
CA ASP A 803 -60.08 111.18 -61.03
C ASP A 803 -61.52 110.86 -60.54
N ASN A 804 -61.72 109.67 -59.96
CA ASN A 804 -62.96 109.14 -59.42
C ASN A 804 -64.11 108.94 -60.42
N ASP A 805 -63.81 108.56 -61.67
CA ASP A 805 -64.80 107.96 -62.56
C ASP A 805 -65.21 106.51 -62.19
N GLY A 806 -64.31 105.78 -61.51
CA GLY A 806 -64.51 104.40 -61.04
C GLY A 806 -63.63 103.34 -61.73
N VAL A 807 -62.59 103.74 -62.47
CA VAL A 807 -61.52 102.88 -63.00
C VAL A 807 -60.18 103.28 -62.36
N TYR A 808 -59.31 102.32 -62.04
CA TYR A 808 -58.01 102.56 -61.43
C TYR A 808 -56.97 103.11 -62.44
N ASP A 809 -55.91 103.78 -61.95
CA ASP A 809 -54.92 104.54 -62.74
C ASP A 809 -54.17 103.67 -63.79
N ASP A 810 -54.09 102.35 -63.57
CA ASP A 810 -53.47 101.37 -64.48
C ASP A 810 -54.38 100.98 -65.67
N ALA A 811 -55.69 101.01 -65.45
CA ALA A 811 -56.72 100.58 -66.39
C ALA A 811 -57.43 101.76 -67.10
N ASP A 812 -57.39 102.97 -66.55
CA ASP A 812 -58.04 104.14 -67.14
C ASP A 812 -57.21 104.75 -68.29
N GLN A 813 -57.72 104.58 -69.52
CA GLN A 813 -57.11 105.13 -70.72
C GLN A 813 -57.69 106.51 -71.12
N CYS A 814 -58.63 107.05 -70.34
CA CYS A 814 -59.31 108.32 -70.58
C CYS A 814 -58.97 109.41 -69.52
N ALA A 815 -58.57 109.05 -68.29
CA ALA A 815 -57.73 109.78 -67.30
C ALA A 815 -58.18 111.17 -66.83
N ASN A 816 -59.30 111.69 -67.33
CA ASN A 816 -59.91 112.99 -67.03
C ASN A 816 -61.44 112.89 -67.31
N THR A 817 -62.02 111.70 -67.11
CA THR A 817 -63.40 111.43 -67.47
C THR A 817 -64.33 112.02 -66.41
N PRO A 818 -65.37 112.80 -66.77
CA PRO A 818 -66.21 113.40 -65.75
C PRO A 818 -66.90 112.33 -64.89
N ALA A 819 -66.56 112.28 -63.60
CA ALA A 819 -67.13 111.33 -62.65
C ALA A 819 -68.67 111.21 -62.79
N LEU A 820 -69.16 109.97 -62.77
CA LEU A 820 -70.56 109.57 -63.03
C LEU A 820 -71.04 109.62 -64.49
N THR A 821 -70.17 109.77 -65.50
CA THR A 821 -70.53 109.41 -66.89
C THR A 821 -70.41 107.88 -67.10
N PRO A 822 -71.33 107.20 -67.83
CA PRO A 822 -71.16 105.78 -68.13
C PRO A 822 -70.01 105.55 -69.13
N VAL A 823 -68.89 105.08 -68.62
CA VAL A 823 -67.71 104.64 -69.38
C VAL A 823 -67.80 103.16 -69.76
N ASP A 824 -66.96 102.71 -70.69
CA ASP A 824 -66.61 101.31 -70.83
C ASP A 824 -65.33 100.96 -70.05
N VAL A 825 -64.89 99.70 -70.12
CA VAL A 825 -63.80 99.11 -69.30
C VAL A 825 -62.41 99.69 -69.54
N LEU A 826 -62.29 100.82 -70.26
CA LEU A 826 -61.07 101.57 -70.52
C LEU A 826 -61.22 103.07 -70.16
N GLY A 827 -62.29 103.45 -69.45
CA GLY A 827 -62.67 104.85 -69.20
C GLY A 827 -63.39 105.54 -70.39
N CYS A 828 -63.65 104.84 -71.49
CA CYS A 828 -63.93 105.49 -72.79
C CYS A 828 -65.30 105.10 -73.42
N THR A 829 -65.55 105.47 -74.70
CA THR A 829 -66.86 105.27 -75.39
C THR A 829 -66.71 104.79 -76.86
N LYS A 830 -67.70 104.05 -77.40
CA LYS A 830 -67.45 102.83 -78.22
C LYS A 830 -68.27 102.67 -79.53
N ASP A 831 -67.67 102.08 -80.60
CA ASP A 831 -68.34 101.25 -81.65
C ASP A 831 -67.33 100.44 -82.54
N VAL A 832 -67.76 99.49 -83.42
CA VAL A 832 -67.02 98.22 -83.72
C VAL A 832 -66.80 97.77 -85.21
N SER A 833 -65.67 97.11 -85.61
CA SER A 833 -65.54 95.88 -86.50
C SER A 833 -64.11 95.55 -87.12
N PRO A 834 -63.78 94.28 -87.57
CA PRO A 834 -62.36 93.78 -87.71
C PRO A 834 -61.93 92.97 -89.00
N GLY A 835 -60.63 92.56 -89.13
CA GLY A 835 -60.16 91.34 -89.87
C GLY A 835 -58.76 91.28 -90.60
N THR A 836 -57.84 90.40 -90.11
CA THR A 836 -56.72 89.61 -90.78
C THR A 836 -55.58 90.33 -91.58
N ASP A 837 -54.42 89.77 -92.08
CA ASP A 837 -53.78 88.42 -92.28
C ASP A 837 -52.19 88.51 -92.31
N GLY A 838 -51.39 87.41 -92.12
CA GLY A 838 -50.07 87.19 -92.83
C GLY A 838 -48.74 86.75 -92.11
N ASP A 839 -48.18 85.60 -92.53
CA ASP A 839 -46.94 84.76 -92.27
C ASP A 839 -45.49 85.37 -92.15
N ASP A 840 -44.50 84.67 -91.51
CA ASP A 840 -43.30 83.96 -92.14
C ASP A 840 -42.18 83.40 -91.16
N ASP A 841 -41.38 82.44 -91.66
CA ASP A 841 -40.39 81.39 -91.19
C ASP A 841 -39.23 81.57 -90.13
N SER A 842 -38.90 80.43 -89.42
CA SER A 842 -37.58 79.68 -89.36
C SER A 842 -36.80 79.33 -88.03
N GLN A 843 -36.68 78.00 -87.74
CA GLN A 843 -35.56 77.16 -87.16
C GLN A 843 -34.88 77.48 -85.78
N THR A 844 -34.38 76.54 -84.92
CA THR A 844 -34.16 75.06 -84.96
C THR A 844 -33.98 74.43 -83.54
N SER A 845 -33.98 73.07 -83.44
CA SER A 845 -33.55 72.16 -82.34
C SER A 845 -34.32 72.12 -80.99
N GLY A 846 -34.51 70.97 -80.32
CA GLY A 846 -34.40 69.58 -80.84
C GLY A 846 -34.19 68.42 -79.83
N SER A 847 -35.26 67.69 -79.48
CA SER A 847 -35.37 66.30 -78.99
C SER A 847 -36.82 65.79 -79.30
N ASP A 848 -37.32 64.56 -79.15
CA ASP A 848 -36.98 63.34 -78.36
C ASP A 848 -37.23 62.00 -79.16
N ASP A 849 -37.46 60.88 -78.44
CA ASP A 849 -38.19 59.62 -78.77
C ASP A 849 -37.50 58.31 -79.29
N GLU A 850 -37.42 57.35 -78.34
CA GLU A 850 -37.95 55.95 -78.36
C GLU A 850 -37.16 54.66 -78.79
N VAL A 851 -37.00 53.77 -77.77
CA VAL A 851 -37.43 52.32 -77.67
C VAL A 851 -36.62 51.14 -78.28
N ALA A 852 -36.21 50.22 -77.38
CA ALA A 852 -36.44 48.74 -77.39
C ALA A 852 -35.89 48.13 -76.07
N GLY A 853 -36.66 47.43 -75.21
CA GLY A 853 -36.90 45.95 -75.22
C GLY A 853 -35.83 45.18 -74.40
N ASP A 854 -35.98 43.94 -73.90
CA ASP A 854 -37.07 42.95 -73.73
C ASP A 854 -36.45 41.74 -72.96
N GLY A 855 -37.04 40.99 -72.00
CA GLY A 855 -38.34 40.97 -71.32
C GLY A 855 -38.42 39.77 -70.32
N GLY A 856 -39.41 39.70 -69.42
CA GLY A 856 -39.65 38.52 -68.52
C GLY A 856 -40.22 37.29 -69.26
N ILE A 857 -40.49 36.10 -68.70
CA ILE A 857 -40.76 35.62 -67.32
C ILE A 857 -40.74 34.07 -67.36
N THR A 858 -40.56 33.36 -66.23
CA THR A 858 -40.76 31.88 -66.16
C THR A 858 -41.28 31.34 -64.83
N GLU A 859 -42.41 30.62 -64.88
CA GLU A 859 -42.68 29.37 -64.14
C GLU A 859 -43.69 28.54 -64.95
N ASP A 860 -43.50 27.21 -65.06
CA ASP A 860 -44.52 26.20 -64.66
C ASP A 860 -44.05 24.74 -64.86
N ASN A 861 -44.30 23.92 -63.84
CA ASN A 861 -44.46 22.45 -63.76
C ASN A 861 -44.24 21.52 -65.00
N LEU A 862 -43.54 20.38 -64.82
CA LEU A 862 -44.09 19.09 -64.30
C LEU A 862 -43.06 17.93 -64.45
N MET A 863 -43.44 16.68 -64.14
CA MET A 863 -42.54 15.59 -63.67
C MET A 863 -42.80 14.21 -64.32
N TYR A 864 -41.79 13.32 -64.23
CA TYR A 864 -41.82 11.82 -64.26
C TYR A 864 -41.49 10.96 -65.52
N ILE A 865 -40.60 9.97 -65.27
CA ILE A 865 -40.59 8.55 -65.70
C ILE A 865 -40.22 8.19 -67.16
N VAL A 866 -39.08 7.50 -67.33
CA VAL A 866 -38.94 6.03 -67.58
C VAL A 866 -37.48 5.61 -67.34
N ALA A 867 -37.26 4.43 -66.74
CA ALA A 867 -35.93 3.87 -66.52
C ALA A 867 -35.60 2.69 -67.47
N GLY A 868 -34.30 2.48 -67.71
CA GLY A 868 -33.74 1.14 -67.94
C GLY A 868 -33.31 0.75 -69.36
N ILE A 869 -31.99 0.73 -69.57
CA ILE A 869 -31.33 -0.45 -70.16
C ILE A 869 -30.28 -0.93 -69.16
N VAL A 870 -30.55 -2.09 -68.56
CA VAL A 870 -29.63 -2.83 -67.69
C VAL A 870 -28.75 -3.75 -68.54
N ALA A 871 -27.68 -4.27 -67.94
CA ALA A 871 -26.90 -5.43 -68.40
C ALA A 871 -25.97 -5.22 -69.61
N LEU A 872 -24.71 -4.89 -69.30
CA LEU A 872 -23.62 -5.77 -69.74
C LEU A 872 -23.34 -6.75 -68.59
N LEU A 873 -23.74 -8.02 -68.78
CA LEU A 873 -23.71 -9.09 -67.77
C LEU A 873 -22.27 -9.44 -67.37
N VAL A 874 -21.96 -9.49 -66.07
CA VAL A 874 -22.07 -10.70 -65.23
C VAL A 874 -21.33 -11.91 -65.80
N VAL A 875 -20.12 -12.12 -65.30
CA VAL A 875 -19.56 -13.47 -65.01
C VAL A 875 -19.35 -13.48 -63.50
N ALA A 876 -20.34 -13.83 -62.68
CA ALA A 876 -20.95 -15.15 -62.48
C ALA A 876 -20.08 -16.07 -61.61
N ALA A 877 -20.65 -16.52 -60.48
CA ALA A 877 -19.93 -17.25 -59.45
C ALA A 877 -19.58 -18.70 -59.85
N ALA A 878 -18.30 -19.03 -59.76
CA ALA A 878 -17.78 -20.40 -59.61
C ALA A 878 -16.43 -20.31 -58.85
N ALA A 879 -16.19 -21.03 -57.74
CA ALA A 879 -17.08 -21.96 -57.06
C ALA A 879 -16.83 -22.00 -55.53
N VAL A 880 -17.92 -22.16 -54.77
CA VAL A 880 -17.88 -22.68 -53.40
C VAL A 880 -17.55 -24.17 -53.48
N ALA A 881 -16.40 -24.62 -52.94
CA ALA A 881 -16.14 -26.05 -52.67
C ALA A 881 -14.88 -26.34 -51.80
N TRP A 882 -14.75 -25.74 -50.60
CA TRP A 882 -14.13 -26.35 -49.40
C TRP A 882 -14.37 -25.39 -48.21
N LEU A 883 -15.35 -25.64 -47.33
CA LEU A 883 -15.27 -26.48 -46.11
C LEU A 883 -14.25 -25.93 -45.09
N GLY A 884 -14.59 -25.60 -43.84
CA GLY A 884 -15.84 -25.64 -43.04
C GLY A 884 -15.49 -25.31 -41.57
N SER A 885 -16.39 -25.09 -40.60
CA SER A 885 -17.87 -25.20 -40.56
C SER A 885 -18.44 -24.48 -39.31
N LYS A 886 -19.64 -23.90 -39.40
CA LYS A 886 -20.52 -23.67 -38.23
C LYS A 886 -21.86 -24.42 -38.43
N THR A 887 -22.32 -25.12 -37.41
CA THR A 887 -23.68 -25.71 -37.32
C THR A 887 -24.22 -25.56 -35.88
N PRO A 888 -25.54 -25.36 -35.69
CA PRO A 888 -26.08 -24.84 -34.42
C PRO A 888 -26.56 -25.92 -33.43
N ALA A 889 -26.88 -25.47 -32.21
CA ALA A 889 -27.31 -26.29 -31.07
C ALA A 889 -28.74 -26.87 -31.17
N PRO A 890 -29.04 -27.91 -30.36
CA PRO A 890 -30.33 -28.12 -29.73
C PRO A 890 -30.28 -27.98 -28.19
N ARG A 891 -31.46 -27.89 -27.56
CA ARG A 891 -31.69 -27.53 -26.13
C ARG A 891 -32.26 -28.75 -25.32
N PRO A 892 -32.91 -28.64 -24.13
CA PRO A 892 -32.38 -29.27 -22.91
C PRO A 892 -33.24 -30.36 -22.24
N THR A 893 -32.64 -31.14 -21.34
CA THR A 893 -33.28 -31.93 -20.24
C THR A 893 -32.25 -32.21 -19.13
N GLY A 894 -32.53 -32.18 -17.81
CA GLY A 894 -33.72 -31.72 -17.08
C GLY A 894 -34.33 -32.77 -16.13
N LYS A 895 -34.59 -32.37 -14.86
CA LYS A 895 -35.22 -33.14 -13.74
C LYS A 895 -34.25 -34.11 -13.02
N THR A 896 -34.44 -34.50 -11.76
CA THR A 896 -35.64 -34.49 -10.87
C THR A 896 -35.38 -34.06 -9.43
N GLN A 897 -36.32 -33.30 -8.84
CA GLN A 897 -36.62 -33.30 -7.40
C GLN A 897 -37.54 -34.50 -7.07
N PRO A 898 -37.24 -35.26 -6.00
CA PRO A 898 -38.20 -35.50 -4.90
C PRO A 898 -37.47 -35.63 -3.53
N ASP A 899 -38.10 -35.65 -2.35
CA ASP A 899 -39.49 -35.40 -1.93
C ASP A 899 -39.46 -34.92 -0.46
N ALA A 900 -40.57 -34.38 0.06
CA ALA A 900 -40.63 -33.85 1.43
C ALA A 900 -40.75 -34.93 2.53
N PHE A 901 -40.29 -34.59 3.75
CA PHE A 901 -40.86 -35.13 4.98
C PHE A 901 -41.15 -34.03 6.02
N VAL A 902 -41.98 -34.32 7.01
CA VAL A 902 -42.69 -33.34 7.84
C VAL A 902 -42.44 -33.54 9.33
N GLY A 903 -42.13 -32.46 10.05
CA GLY A 903 -42.22 -32.38 11.51
C GLY A 903 -41.52 -31.14 12.09
N GLY A 904 -42.14 -30.27 12.89
CA GLY A 904 -43.58 -30.15 13.14
C GLY A 904 -43.94 -29.52 14.49
N GLY A 905 -44.35 -28.24 14.48
CA GLY A 905 -44.88 -27.52 15.64
C GLY A 905 -43.84 -26.62 16.34
N GLY A 906 -44.14 -25.36 16.65
CA GLY A 906 -45.38 -24.62 16.35
C GLY A 906 -45.40 -23.25 17.02
N VAL A 907 -46.56 -22.57 16.92
CA VAL A 907 -47.14 -21.50 17.77
C VAL A 907 -46.22 -20.63 18.67
N ASP A 908 -46.39 -19.31 18.74
CA ASP A 908 -47.65 -18.56 18.53
C ASP A 908 -47.49 -17.09 18.08
N GLU A 909 -48.65 -16.44 17.89
CA GLU A 909 -48.97 -14.99 17.81
C GLU A 909 -47.81 -13.98 18.04
N SER A 910 -47.48 -13.02 17.15
CA SER A 910 -48.25 -12.04 16.33
C SER A 910 -48.62 -10.71 17.03
N GLN A 911 -48.96 -9.69 16.21
CA GLN A 911 -49.27 -8.28 16.54
C GLN A 911 -48.02 -7.43 16.85
N THR A 912 -47.58 -6.43 16.07
CA THR A 912 -48.21 -5.29 15.33
C THR A 912 -48.65 -4.11 16.21
N PHE A 913 -48.72 -2.92 15.58
CA PHE A 913 -49.04 -1.58 16.10
C PHE A 913 -47.90 -0.86 16.83
N ASP A 914 -47.67 0.44 16.60
CA ASP A 914 -47.89 1.35 15.43
C ASP A 914 -47.38 2.75 15.84
N ALA A 915 -47.17 3.63 14.86
CA ALA A 915 -47.23 5.10 14.99
C ALA A 915 -46.18 5.81 15.89
N ASP A 916 -45.88 7.10 15.73
CA ASP A 916 -45.99 8.07 14.61
C ASP A 916 -44.96 9.18 14.98
N GLU A 917 -44.08 9.63 14.08
CA GLU A 917 -44.22 10.82 13.20
C GLU A 917 -43.86 12.17 13.89
N GLU A 918 -43.49 13.16 13.07
CA GLU A 918 -43.10 14.55 13.39
C GLU A 918 -41.76 14.78 14.14
N GLY A 919 -40.78 15.53 13.61
CA GLY A 919 -40.60 16.08 12.26
C GLY A 919 -39.81 17.40 12.19
N ALA A 920 -39.38 17.77 10.97
CA ALA A 920 -38.78 19.07 10.55
C ALA A 920 -37.42 19.47 11.18
N SER A 921 -36.50 20.17 10.49
CA SER A 921 -36.36 20.61 9.08
C SER A 921 -34.85 20.84 8.79
N GLU A 922 -34.31 20.68 7.58
CA GLU A 922 -34.04 21.73 6.55
C GLU A 922 -33.33 22.99 7.14
N GLU A 923 -32.23 23.56 6.61
CA GLU A 923 -31.48 23.51 5.32
C GLU A 923 -29.94 23.58 5.62
N GLY A 924 -28.93 23.49 4.73
CA GLY A 924 -28.82 23.29 3.27
C GLY A 924 -27.66 24.12 2.66
N ALA A 925 -26.78 23.52 1.82
CA ALA A 925 -25.58 24.12 1.16
C ALA A 925 -24.49 24.69 2.11
N SER A 926 -23.24 24.98 1.74
CA SER A 926 -22.27 24.51 0.70
C SER A 926 -20.86 24.57 1.38
N GLU A 927 -19.67 24.28 0.84
CA GLU A 927 -19.07 24.37 -0.50
C GLU A 927 -17.71 23.62 -0.52
N GLU A 928 -16.91 23.74 -1.58
CA GLU A 928 -15.49 23.32 -1.70
C GLU A 928 -14.54 24.13 -0.75
N GLY A 929 -13.25 23.85 -0.58
CA GLY A 929 -12.34 22.80 -1.10
C GLY A 929 -10.86 23.12 -0.74
N VAL A 930 -9.96 22.15 -0.91
CA VAL A 930 -8.47 22.22 -1.00
C VAL A 930 -7.68 23.17 -0.05
N ALA A 931 -6.87 22.58 0.84
CA ALA A 931 -5.52 23.06 1.21
C ALA A 931 -4.77 21.98 2.03
N GLU A 932 -3.45 21.86 1.85
CA GLU A 932 -2.65 20.72 2.35
C GLU A 932 -1.99 20.90 3.74
N ALA A 933 -1.37 19.78 4.16
CA ALA A 933 -0.13 19.66 4.93
C ALA A 933 -0.19 19.50 6.47
N SER A 934 0.32 18.33 6.90
CA SER A 934 1.07 18.04 8.14
C SER A 934 0.56 18.60 9.49
N ASP A 935 -0.03 17.72 10.30
CA ASP A 935 0.60 17.26 11.56
C ASP A 935 -0.32 16.23 12.25
N ASP A 936 0.26 15.14 12.77
CA ASP A 936 -0.49 14.08 13.44
C ASP A 936 -0.98 14.53 14.83
N TYR A 937 -2.20 15.06 14.88
CA TYR A 937 -2.80 15.59 16.10
C TYR A 937 -3.75 14.57 16.76
N GLU A 938 -3.22 13.80 17.71
CA GLU A 938 -4.04 12.95 18.59
C GLU A 938 -5.10 13.79 19.34
N TRP A 939 -6.37 13.56 19.02
CA TRP A 939 -7.49 14.19 19.73
C TRP A 939 -7.58 13.69 21.17
N THR A 940 -7.61 14.62 22.13
CA THR A 940 -7.81 14.27 23.53
C THR A 940 -9.29 14.01 23.84
N ASP A 941 -9.58 13.25 24.89
CA ASP A 941 -10.95 13.04 25.37
C ASP A 941 -11.69 14.36 25.64
N GLU A 942 -11.00 15.43 26.06
CA GLU A 942 -11.61 16.74 26.34
C GLU A 942 -11.98 17.47 25.03
N ASP A 943 -11.24 17.27 23.94
CA ASP A 943 -11.56 17.77 22.60
C ASP A 943 -12.70 16.96 21.94
N LEU A 944 -12.70 15.63 22.09
CA LEU A 944 -13.78 14.76 21.59
C LEU A 944 -15.10 15.03 22.30
N LEU A 945 -15.07 15.26 23.62
CA LEU A 945 -16.23 15.74 24.39
C LEU A 945 -16.64 17.16 23.96
N GLY A 946 -15.69 18.02 23.60
CA GLY A 946 -15.94 19.33 23.00
C GLY A 946 -16.63 19.27 21.63
N ALA A 947 -16.27 18.27 20.81
CA ALA A 947 -16.91 17.93 19.54
C ALA A 947 -18.23 17.14 19.69
N GLY A 948 -18.68 16.87 20.92
CA GLY A 948 -20.00 16.29 21.20
C GLY A 948 -20.09 14.77 21.21
N TRP A 949 -18.97 14.04 21.18
CA TRP A 949 -18.95 12.59 21.37
C TRP A 949 -19.38 12.23 22.81
N THR A 950 -20.09 11.11 23.02
CA THR A 950 -20.33 10.61 24.39
C THR A 950 -19.13 9.82 24.92
N PRO A 951 -18.93 9.73 26.25
CA PRO A 951 -17.89 8.90 26.84
C PRO A 951 -17.91 7.43 26.37
N GLU A 952 -19.08 6.87 26.10
CA GLU A 952 -19.20 5.51 25.55
C GLU A 952 -18.70 5.40 24.10
N GLN A 953 -18.84 6.45 23.28
CA GLN A 953 -18.33 6.46 21.91
C GLN A 953 -16.80 6.62 21.86
N ILE A 954 -16.25 7.46 22.74
CA ILE A 954 -14.80 7.64 22.90
C ILE A 954 -14.17 6.32 23.38
N ALA A 955 -14.76 5.70 24.40
CA ALA A 955 -14.29 4.40 24.91
C ALA A 955 -14.38 3.29 23.85
N ALA A 956 -15.42 3.27 23.01
CA ALA A 956 -15.53 2.31 21.91
C ALA A 956 -14.41 2.51 20.87
N ARG A 957 -14.15 3.75 20.45
CA ARG A 957 -13.12 4.07 19.43
C ARG A 957 -11.67 4.01 19.94
N ARG A 958 -11.45 3.96 21.27
CA ARG A 958 -10.17 3.64 21.91
C ARG A 958 -10.07 2.13 22.29
N SER A 959 -11.01 1.31 21.82
CA SER A 959 -11.03 -0.17 21.99
C SER A 959 -11.16 -0.92 20.65
N GLN A 960 -11.06 -0.17 19.56
CA GLN A 960 -10.68 -0.61 18.23
C GLN A 960 -9.30 0.01 17.96
#